data_AF-A0A3M8AMJ0-F1
#
_entry.id   AF-A0A3M8AMJ0-F1
#
_cell.length_a   1.000
_cell.length_b   1.000
_cell.length_c   1.000
_cell.angle_alpha   90.00
_cell.angle_beta   90.00
_cell.angle_gamma   90.00
#
_symmetry.space_group_name_H-M   'P 1'
#
loop_
_entity.id
_entity.type
_entity.pdbx_description
1 polymer ?
#
loop_
_entity_poly.entity_id
_entity_poly.type
_entity_poly.pdbx_seq_one_letter_code
_entity_poly.pdbx_strand_id
1 'polypeptide(L)'
;MTMHGRRFRPLRRLTALATGAALATGALLASPIGQAEPATAADGLTITPNPAYQGESFEGWGTSLVWFANATGGYPDALREELYQAVFGEDGLDLNIARYNIGGGNASDVADYLRPGGAVEGWWAADADGSAGTYGGVATTYADRSALLAAWNADDPDSYDWSADATQRWWVERLAADDQITHWETFANSAPYFMTESGYVSGGFNSSSEQLKPAAQQQFAKYLVNVTEHLEDEYGISVDTIDPLNEPNTNYWGTTLSNGKPVGGRQEGMHVGPARQASLIDAVHAELDAAATTTDAGIAAMDETNPGIFATNWAAYPAATRAKVDRMNVHTYGTSGRLTVRDLAKQADTDLWMSEIEGNWVTGYNPLSIENGLGIAGRVMDDLRELEPKAWVLWQPVEDLYNMEPQGENSNWGSIYLDLDCTPYDEAGTTVWKSARRVAAAGGDSTKAPECGVSINSKFNTLRNFTKFIHEGDHLMAVDDVSSTAAVRGDGTGATIVHRNTAASAQQVTIDLSNFGDIAEGATVTPVVTTQAASLDDPTSNALVEGAAVAIDREARTATLTVPAKSVTTFVIDGVSGVAAEAPALNDGHRYQLVGGQSGKALTAAAGATGVATTITGLATDPALAARQAWTVHEVAAGDREATRRVVLEASDGRVLGATSAGTDLRQVTADAAAATPATRWIVNTTDGVRYSLVNEALGLALDVGGQSTAEGATVGVYGSNGGANQSWAPLDLAPLDEQTVAARTQVGVEPVLPTTIVPRYPWGAGAPVAVEWQLPDAAAWAERGRVEVPGTATDVFGQPIAVTALVDVGGLTATDPVSITVAAGASLAGVQAAAPATVPARVGASENAFDVPVTWDWSTLTADDLAEVGVVRVSGTATADDAQLPAQLAVLVTEGTLRNFNPDTGTTASASSTEPGYPIDRTRNGVLDDKGWSNWVSGTKPAQSTLTYQYAKPHQVQQVTVRFYRDGTTSWAQSMQVQVRGTDGAWVAAPGWETAKPVASPADGSAPIVTAEFAPVTATGVRVIMNAYPATHLIVSEVQVFESVPSPAAVSDLAVLRLDGESIEGFDPARTSYEVDVAGGRLPVVDGIAVDSAATVRVTQPTTANGGVATIAVTSADGSARTEVTVTIRRHAVIDGLALVARPRVGTPMSATATIDPGDGEISWQWFLNGEPIAGATAQAYTPQTNDAGKQLSVRVTVSAEGVEPATAESDAQRIVSLHSREP
;
A
#
# COMPACT_ATOMS: atom_id res chain seq x y z
N MET A 1 41.80 -17.95 -45.45
CA MET A 1 43.12 -18.40 -45.94
C MET A 1 44.10 -18.23 -44.78
N THR A 2 44.59 -19.35 -44.22
CA THR A 2 45.85 -19.53 -43.42
C THR A 2 46.14 -18.54 -42.26
N MET A 3 46.56 -18.89 -41.05
CA MET A 3 47.05 -20.14 -40.42
C MET A 3 47.51 -19.78 -38.98
N HIS A 4 47.43 -20.75 -38.06
CA HIS A 4 48.32 -20.99 -36.90
C HIS A 4 48.28 -19.96 -35.74
N GLY A 5 48.28 -20.32 -34.44
CA GLY A 5 48.53 -21.57 -33.75
C GLY A 5 49.39 -21.31 -32.49
N ARG A 6 49.11 -22.08 -31.42
CA ARG A 6 49.98 -22.45 -30.27
C ARG A 6 49.85 -21.70 -28.92
N ARG A 7 49.19 -22.41 -28.00
CA ARG A 7 49.55 -22.80 -26.61
C ARG A 7 50.89 -22.27 -26.03
N PHE A 8 50.90 -21.88 -24.76
CA PHE A 8 51.81 -22.38 -23.70
C PHE A 8 51.28 -22.02 -22.28
N ARG A 9 51.12 -23.05 -21.43
CA ARG A 9 51.18 -23.03 -19.93
C ARG A 9 52.63 -23.42 -19.54
N PRO A 10 53.07 -23.50 -18.25
CA PRO A 10 52.77 -22.79 -17.00
C PRO A 10 54.04 -22.51 -16.11
N LEU A 11 53.81 -21.98 -14.89
CA LEU A 11 54.58 -22.16 -13.62
C LEU A 11 55.98 -21.50 -13.44
N ARG A 12 56.12 -20.64 -12.40
CA ARG A 12 56.94 -20.92 -11.19
C ARG A 12 56.84 -19.84 -10.09
N ARG A 13 56.83 -20.34 -8.85
CA ARG A 13 57.00 -19.68 -7.54
C ARG A 13 58.42 -19.10 -7.37
N LEU A 14 58.61 -18.10 -6.48
CA LEU A 14 59.44 -18.21 -5.27
C LEU A 14 59.56 -16.89 -4.46
N THR A 15 59.77 -17.12 -3.17
CA THR A 15 59.82 -16.35 -1.91
C THR A 15 60.96 -15.33 -1.66
N ALA A 16 60.63 -14.35 -0.80
CA ALA A 16 61.33 -13.81 0.39
C ALA A 16 62.48 -12.77 0.31
N LEU A 17 62.35 -11.69 1.11
CA LEU A 17 63.21 -11.23 2.27
C LEU A 17 62.80 -9.78 2.68
N ALA A 18 62.32 -9.53 3.91
CA ALA A 18 62.99 -8.83 5.06
C ALA A 18 63.55 -7.41 4.72
N THR A 19 63.36 -6.29 5.44
CA THR A 19 63.16 -5.93 6.86
C THR A 19 63.01 -4.39 6.91
N GLY A 20 62.36 -3.80 7.94
CA GLY A 20 62.67 -2.42 8.36
C GLY A 20 61.48 -1.58 8.84
N ALA A 21 61.43 -1.32 10.15
CA ALA A 21 60.47 -0.44 10.81
C ALA A 21 60.74 1.05 10.54
N ALA A 22 59.67 1.85 10.39
CA ALA A 22 59.63 3.26 10.81
C ALA A 22 58.17 3.74 10.87
N LEU A 23 57.74 4.16 12.07
CA LEU A 23 56.55 4.97 12.30
C LEU A 23 56.72 6.33 11.62
N ALA A 24 55.81 6.68 10.72
CA ALA A 24 55.56 8.06 10.30
C ALA A 24 54.12 8.19 9.81
N THR A 25 53.34 9.00 10.53
CA THR A 25 52.04 9.57 10.13
C THR A 25 52.10 10.11 8.70
N GLY A 26 51.33 9.50 7.79
CA GLY A 26 51.21 9.91 6.39
C GLY A 26 49.74 9.86 5.98
N ALA A 27 49.24 11.02 5.54
CA ALA A 27 47.89 11.25 5.07
C ALA A 27 47.43 10.16 4.07
N LEU A 28 46.32 9.49 4.38
CA LEU A 28 45.56 8.71 3.41
C LEU A 28 44.95 9.70 2.42
N LEU A 29 45.47 9.67 1.20
CA LEU A 29 44.83 10.23 0.02
C LEU A 29 43.48 9.50 -0.14
N ALA A 30 42.41 10.16 0.29
CA ALA A 30 41.05 9.82 -0.10
C ALA A 30 40.97 9.94 -1.62
N SER A 31 40.89 8.81 -2.32
CA SER A 31 40.37 8.81 -3.69
C SER A 31 38.93 9.33 -3.61
N PRO A 32 38.53 10.29 -4.47
CA PRO A 32 37.15 10.74 -4.49
C PRO A 32 36.28 9.54 -4.87
N ILE A 33 35.46 9.09 -3.91
CA ILE A 33 34.22 8.39 -4.18
C ILE A 33 33.50 9.28 -5.19
N GLY A 34 33.27 8.79 -6.41
CA GLY A 34 32.46 9.52 -7.38
C GLY A 34 31.14 9.85 -6.70
N GLN A 35 30.88 11.14 -6.51
CA GLN A 35 29.57 11.61 -6.06
C GLN A 35 28.55 10.98 -7.00
N ALA A 36 27.62 10.21 -6.43
CA ALA A 36 26.40 9.86 -7.12
C ALA A 36 25.77 11.16 -7.62
N GLU A 37 25.33 11.18 -8.88
CA GLU A 37 24.56 12.31 -9.40
C GLU A 37 23.38 12.57 -8.45
N PRO A 38 23.05 13.84 -8.16
CA PRO A 38 21.87 14.15 -7.35
C PRO A 38 20.65 13.52 -8.02
N ALA A 39 19.98 12.62 -7.28
CA ALA A 39 18.73 12.03 -7.73
C ALA A 39 17.74 13.16 -7.98
N THR A 40 17.24 13.28 -9.20
CA THR A 40 16.02 14.05 -9.48
C THR A 40 14.95 13.59 -8.51
N ALA A 41 14.30 14.52 -7.79
CA ALA A 41 13.20 14.20 -6.88
C ALA A 41 12.18 13.33 -7.63
N ALA A 42 12.07 12.07 -7.20
CA ALA A 42 11.11 11.14 -7.76
C ALA A 42 9.70 11.60 -7.37
N ASP A 43 8.72 11.40 -8.25
CA ASP A 43 7.32 11.56 -7.88
C ASP A 43 7.06 10.70 -6.63
N GLY A 44 6.62 11.32 -5.54
CA GLY A 44 6.33 10.63 -4.29
C GLY A 44 5.06 9.79 -4.41
N LEU A 45 5.16 8.48 -4.17
CA LEU A 45 4.04 7.55 -4.02
C LEU A 45 3.76 7.37 -2.53
N THR A 46 2.49 7.35 -2.14
CA THR A 46 2.07 6.91 -0.81
C THR A 46 1.35 5.58 -0.92
N ILE A 47 1.67 4.63 -0.04
CA ILE A 47 1.04 3.31 0.05
C ILE A 47 0.44 3.19 1.44
N THR A 48 -0.86 2.95 1.51
CA THR A 48 -1.65 2.91 2.73
C THR A 48 -2.28 1.52 2.90
N PRO A 49 -1.62 0.58 3.61
CA PRO A 49 -2.26 -0.66 4.03
C PRO A 49 -3.48 -0.39 4.93
N ASN A 50 -4.52 -1.21 4.83
CA ASN A 50 -5.69 -1.12 5.71
C ASN A 50 -5.97 -2.45 6.44
N PRO A 51 -5.55 -2.59 7.72
CA PRO A 51 -5.82 -3.78 8.52
C PRO A 51 -7.29 -3.90 8.96
N ALA A 52 -8.18 -2.95 8.64
CA ALA A 52 -9.62 -3.12 8.87
C ALA A 52 -10.28 -4.15 7.94
N TYR A 53 -9.60 -4.49 6.83
CA TYR A 53 -10.03 -5.53 5.90
C TYR A 53 -8.92 -6.57 5.76
N GLN A 54 -9.03 -7.62 6.57
CA GLN A 54 -8.13 -8.77 6.56
C GLN A 54 -8.86 -10.00 6.02
N GLY A 55 -8.16 -10.80 5.23
CA GLY A 55 -8.64 -12.08 4.73
C GLY A 55 -8.49 -13.21 5.74
N GLU A 56 -8.85 -14.41 5.30
CA GLU A 56 -8.58 -15.65 6.04
C GLU A 56 -7.07 -15.83 6.27
N SER A 57 -6.71 -16.71 7.19
CA SER A 57 -5.33 -17.18 7.33
C SER A 57 -4.84 -17.74 5.98
N PHE A 58 -3.72 -17.23 5.50
CA PHE A 58 -3.07 -17.71 4.29
C PHE A 58 -2.46 -19.08 4.55
N GLU A 59 -2.70 -20.03 3.65
CA GLU A 59 -2.22 -21.41 3.70
C GLU A 59 -0.85 -21.56 3.03
N GLY A 60 -0.48 -20.61 2.14
CA GLY A 60 0.88 -20.52 1.64
C GLY A 60 1.02 -20.63 0.12
N TRP A 61 2.17 -21.18 -0.28
CA TRP A 61 2.67 -21.15 -1.65
C TRP A 61 2.93 -22.56 -2.14
N GLY A 62 2.47 -22.85 -3.37
CA GLY A 62 2.52 -24.21 -3.89
C GLY A 62 3.11 -24.37 -5.26
N THR A 63 3.26 -25.63 -5.64
CA THR A 63 3.44 -26.06 -7.03
C THR A 63 2.71 -27.37 -7.29
N SER A 64 2.34 -27.59 -8.54
CA SER A 64 2.07 -28.93 -9.02
C SER A 64 3.37 -29.70 -9.27
N LEU A 65 3.43 -30.96 -8.88
CA LEU A 65 4.52 -31.91 -9.19
C LEU A 65 4.38 -32.48 -10.61
N VAL A 66 3.56 -31.87 -11.45
CA VAL A 66 3.30 -32.30 -12.81
C VAL A 66 4.53 -32.19 -13.73
N TRP A 67 4.69 -33.21 -14.57
CA TRP A 67 5.70 -33.36 -15.64
C TRP A 67 7.16 -33.28 -15.23
N PHE A 68 7.64 -32.19 -14.63
CA PHE A 68 9.03 -32.11 -14.21
C PHE A 68 9.35 -33.18 -13.17
N ALA A 69 8.44 -33.48 -12.22
CA ALA A 69 8.70 -34.53 -11.24
C ALA A 69 8.78 -35.90 -11.92
N ASN A 70 7.87 -36.15 -12.87
CA ASN A 70 7.88 -37.36 -13.69
C ASN A 70 9.18 -37.49 -14.51
N ALA A 71 9.68 -36.40 -15.08
CA ALA A 71 10.92 -36.40 -15.86
C ALA A 71 12.18 -36.57 -14.99
N THR A 72 12.20 -35.94 -13.80
CA THR A 72 13.43 -35.73 -13.03
C THR A 72 13.63 -36.71 -11.89
N GLY A 73 12.58 -37.40 -11.44
CA GLY A 73 12.68 -38.34 -10.32
C GLY A 73 13.68 -39.48 -10.54
N GLY A 74 14.05 -39.79 -11.79
CA GLY A 74 15.06 -40.80 -12.14
C GLY A 74 16.48 -40.27 -12.34
N TYR A 75 16.74 -38.98 -12.10
CA TYR A 75 18.03 -38.34 -12.34
C TYR A 75 19.04 -38.61 -11.20
N PRO A 76 20.34 -38.28 -11.38
CA PRO A 76 21.34 -38.47 -10.32
C PRO A 76 20.98 -37.75 -9.03
N ASP A 77 21.25 -38.37 -7.88
CA ASP A 77 20.96 -37.84 -6.54
C ASP A 77 21.37 -36.37 -6.36
N ALA A 78 22.58 -36.01 -6.77
CA ALA A 78 23.07 -34.64 -6.64
C ALA A 78 22.26 -33.62 -7.46
N LEU A 79 21.82 -33.99 -8.67
CA LEU A 79 21.04 -33.12 -9.54
C LEU A 79 19.59 -33.00 -9.04
N ARG A 80 19.03 -34.10 -8.54
CA ARG A 80 17.69 -34.11 -7.92
C ARG A 80 17.66 -33.26 -6.65
N GLU A 81 18.68 -33.38 -5.80
CA GLU A 81 18.77 -32.56 -4.58
C GLU A 81 18.99 -31.08 -4.91
N GLU A 82 19.82 -30.75 -5.92
CA GLU A 82 19.98 -29.36 -6.38
C GLU A 82 18.64 -28.76 -6.84
N LEU A 83 17.85 -29.53 -7.60
CA LEU A 83 16.53 -29.10 -8.05
C LEU A 83 15.52 -29.00 -6.89
N TYR A 84 15.54 -29.97 -5.98
CA TYR A 84 14.73 -29.94 -4.75
C TYR A 84 15.00 -28.68 -3.94
N GLN A 85 16.26 -28.34 -3.70
CA GLN A 85 16.64 -27.15 -2.94
C GLN A 85 16.20 -25.85 -3.64
N ALA A 86 16.17 -25.82 -4.98
CA ALA A 86 15.64 -24.67 -5.69
C ALA A 86 14.11 -24.52 -5.49
N VAL A 87 13.35 -25.62 -5.54
CA VAL A 87 11.88 -25.56 -5.41
C VAL A 87 11.44 -25.43 -3.94
N PHE A 88 11.97 -26.27 -3.06
CA PHE A 88 11.47 -26.47 -1.70
C PHE A 88 12.49 -26.12 -0.61
N GLY A 89 13.73 -25.78 -0.97
CA GLY A 89 14.76 -25.41 0.02
C GLY A 89 14.55 -24.03 0.64
N GLU A 90 15.11 -23.82 1.82
CA GLU A 90 15.10 -22.54 2.55
C GLU A 90 15.78 -21.40 1.77
N ASP A 91 16.72 -21.69 0.87
CA ASP A 91 17.30 -20.68 -0.03
C ASP A 91 16.56 -20.61 -1.39
N GLY A 92 15.61 -21.52 -1.61
CA GLY A 92 14.80 -21.68 -2.81
C GLY A 92 13.50 -20.85 -2.80
N LEU A 93 12.48 -21.40 -3.47
CA LEU A 93 11.11 -20.86 -3.42
C LEU A 93 10.41 -21.18 -2.09
N ASP A 94 10.77 -22.26 -1.39
CA ASP A 94 10.29 -22.59 -0.03
C ASP A 94 8.78 -22.74 0.02
N LEU A 95 8.29 -23.64 -0.81
CA LEU A 95 6.87 -23.91 -1.01
C LEU A 95 6.39 -24.93 0.03
N ASN A 96 5.28 -24.65 0.70
CA ASN A 96 4.68 -25.54 1.70
C ASN A 96 3.46 -26.32 1.15
N ILE A 97 3.15 -26.19 -0.14
CA ILE A 97 2.01 -26.86 -0.79
C ILE A 97 2.48 -27.68 -2.00
N ALA A 98 2.04 -28.93 -2.11
CA ALA A 98 2.35 -29.80 -3.25
C ALA A 98 1.10 -30.46 -3.84
N ARG A 99 0.91 -30.32 -5.16
CA ARG A 99 -0.17 -30.99 -5.91
C ARG A 99 0.38 -32.19 -6.69
N TYR A 100 0.00 -33.42 -6.35
CA TYR A 100 0.44 -34.64 -7.02
C TYR A 100 -0.48 -35.00 -8.21
N ASN A 101 0.08 -35.18 -9.42
CA ASN A 101 -0.70 -35.53 -10.61
C ASN A 101 -0.87 -37.05 -10.73
N ILE A 102 -2.09 -37.54 -10.51
CA ILE A 102 -2.49 -38.92 -10.77
C ILE A 102 -2.58 -39.12 -12.30
N GLY A 103 -1.64 -39.89 -12.86
CA GLY A 103 -1.52 -40.10 -14.30
C GLY A 103 -2.65 -40.92 -14.91
N GLY A 104 -2.97 -40.63 -16.17
CA GLY A 104 -3.88 -41.44 -16.98
C GLY A 104 -3.15 -42.64 -17.63
N GLY A 105 -1.91 -42.45 -18.07
CA GLY A 105 -1.12 -43.49 -18.74
C GLY A 105 -1.60 -43.84 -20.15
N ASN A 106 -0.65 -44.03 -21.07
CA ASN A 106 -0.93 -44.45 -22.45
C ASN A 106 -1.31 -45.93 -22.55
N ALA A 107 -2.02 -46.30 -23.61
CA ALA A 107 -2.17 -47.70 -23.98
C ALA A 107 -0.80 -48.36 -24.21
N SER A 108 -0.66 -49.65 -23.87
CA SER A 108 0.65 -50.32 -23.86
C SER A 108 1.31 -50.47 -25.24
N ASP A 109 0.56 -50.31 -26.33
CA ASP A 109 1.06 -50.31 -27.71
C ASP A 109 1.21 -48.92 -28.33
N VAL A 110 0.95 -47.86 -27.55
CA VAL A 110 1.12 -46.46 -27.95
C VAL A 110 2.43 -45.96 -27.37
N ALA A 111 3.36 -45.61 -28.26
CA ALA A 111 4.60 -44.94 -27.86
C ALA A 111 4.31 -43.52 -27.35
N ASP A 112 5.11 -43.04 -26.40
CA ASP A 112 4.98 -41.69 -25.88
C ASP A 112 5.11 -40.65 -26.99
N TYR A 113 4.12 -39.77 -27.05
CA TYR A 113 3.98 -38.73 -28.07
C TYR A 113 3.79 -37.33 -27.45
N LEU A 114 3.75 -37.26 -26.13
CA LEU A 114 3.65 -36.03 -25.36
C LEU A 114 5.05 -35.41 -25.17
N ARG A 115 5.10 -34.18 -24.65
CA ARG A 115 6.38 -33.54 -24.27
C ARG A 115 7.14 -34.37 -23.23
N PRO A 116 8.47 -34.23 -23.09
CA PRO A 116 9.21 -34.87 -21.99
C PRO A 116 8.57 -34.56 -20.63
N GLY A 117 8.39 -35.60 -19.81
CA GLY A 117 7.63 -35.54 -18.54
C GLY A 117 6.11 -35.54 -18.68
N GLY A 118 5.58 -35.21 -19.85
CA GLY A 118 4.13 -35.05 -20.10
C GLY A 118 3.32 -36.35 -20.14
N ALA A 119 3.98 -37.50 -20.35
CA ALA A 119 3.35 -38.82 -20.31
C ALA A 119 3.51 -39.41 -18.90
N VAL A 120 2.52 -39.15 -18.04
CA VAL A 120 2.53 -39.60 -16.66
C VAL A 120 1.96 -41.02 -16.57
N GLU A 121 2.64 -41.89 -15.81
CA GLU A 121 2.23 -43.29 -15.69
C GLU A 121 0.90 -43.39 -14.94
N GLY A 122 0.01 -44.26 -15.43
CA GLY A 122 -1.23 -44.59 -14.72
C GLY A 122 -0.99 -45.74 -13.73
N TRP A 123 -1.73 -45.73 -12.63
CA TRP A 123 -1.64 -46.73 -11.57
C TRP A 123 -2.36 -48.05 -11.88
N TRP A 124 -2.88 -48.24 -13.10
CA TRP A 124 -3.52 -49.48 -13.52
C TRP A 124 -2.48 -50.51 -13.99
N ALA A 125 -2.69 -51.79 -13.66
CA ALA A 125 -1.74 -52.85 -14.01
C ALA A 125 -1.69 -53.11 -15.52
N ALA A 126 -0.51 -53.04 -16.13
CA ALA A 126 -0.35 -53.31 -17.56
C ALA A 126 -0.35 -54.82 -17.87
N ASP A 127 -1.09 -55.24 -18.90
CA ASP A 127 -1.09 -56.61 -19.46
C ASP A 127 -1.09 -56.51 -20.98
N ALA A 128 0.09 -56.19 -21.54
CA ALA A 128 0.21 -55.68 -22.91
C ALA A 128 -0.29 -56.63 -24.00
N ASP A 129 -0.31 -57.94 -23.75
CA ASP A 129 -0.81 -58.96 -24.67
C ASP A 129 -1.89 -59.88 -24.06
N GLY A 130 -2.34 -59.57 -22.84
CA GLY A 130 -3.34 -60.36 -22.10
C GLY A 130 -2.80 -61.67 -21.54
N SER A 131 -1.50 -61.95 -21.66
CA SER A 131 -0.91 -63.24 -21.24
C SER A 131 -0.73 -63.36 -19.74
N ALA A 132 -0.66 -62.24 -19.01
CA ALA A 132 -0.65 -62.26 -17.55
C ALA A 132 -2.02 -62.66 -16.97
N GLY A 133 -3.09 -62.41 -17.74
CA GLY A 133 -4.45 -62.79 -17.37
C GLY A 133 -5.09 -61.83 -16.37
N THR A 134 -4.48 -60.67 -16.14
CA THR A 134 -4.90 -59.64 -15.17
C THR A 134 -6.36 -59.26 -15.39
N TYR A 135 -6.77 -59.07 -16.65
CA TYR A 135 -8.13 -58.69 -17.03
C TYR A 135 -8.87 -59.83 -17.76
N GLY A 136 -8.67 -61.07 -17.31
CA GLY A 136 -9.30 -62.23 -17.94
C GLY A 136 -8.87 -62.47 -19.39
N GLY A 137 -7.63 -62.09 -19.72
CA GLY A 137 -7.03 -62.24 -21.06
C GLY A 137 -7.26 -61.04 -21.99
N VAL A 138 -7.86 -59.95 -21.51
CA VAL A 138 -7.96 -58.69 -22.26
C VAL A 138 -6.63 -57.95 -22.19
N ALA A 139 -6.09 -57.55 -23.33
CA ALA A 139 -4.83 -56.82 -23.40
C ALA A 139 -5.01 -55.32 -23.13
N THR A 140 -3.99 -54.64 -22.63
CA THR A 140 -3.98 -53.18 -22.40
C THR A 140 -3.61 -52.36 -23.64
N THR A 141 -3.96 -52.87 -24.82
CA THR A 141 -3.71 -52.17 -26.09
C THR A 141 -4.80 -51.12 -26.38
N TYR A 142 -4.51 -50.20 -27.30
CA TYR A 142 -5.48 -49.20 -27.75
C TYR A 142 -6.71 -49.85 -28.39
N ALA A 143 -6.53 -50.96 -29.12
CA ALA A 143 -7.61 -51.67 -29.79
C ALA A 143 -8.62 -52.27 -28.80
N ASP A 144 -8.15 -52.76 -27.65
CA ASP A 144 -8.95 -53.48 -26.66
C ASP A 144 -9.55 -52.58 -25.57
N ARG A 145 -9.30 -51.26 -25.61
CA ARG A 145 -9.72 -50.27 -24.59
C ARG A 145 -11.18 -50.35 -24.13
N SER A 146 -12.12 -50.75 -25.00
CA SER A 146 -13.54 -50.91 -24.60
C SER A 146 -13.79 -52.21 -23.84
N ALA A 147 -13.09 -53.29 -24.20
CA ALA A 147 -13.11 -54.53 -23.45
C ALA A 147 -12.37 -54.36 -22.11
N LEU A 148 -11.28 -53.59 -22.11
CA LEU A 148 -10.54 -53.27 -20.89
C LEU A 148 -11.41 -52.49 -19.90
N LEU A 149 -12.12 -51.44 -20.32
CA LEU A 149 -13.05 -50.71 -19.44
C LEU A 149 -14.12 -51.62 -18.79
N ALA A 150 -14.53 -52.68 -19.50
CA ALA A 150 -15.51 -53.63 -18.97
C ALA A 150 -14.89 -54.69 -18.03
N ALA A 151 -13.57 -54.93 -18.13
CA ALA A 151 -12.85 -55.94 -17.37
C ALA A 151 -12.05 -55.37 -16.20
N TRP A 152 -11.58 -54.12 -16.29
CA TRP A 152 -10.92 -53.39 -15.21
C TRP A 152 -11.90 -53.19 -14.06
N ASN A 153 -11.41 -53.32 -12.83
CA ASN A 153 -12.23 -53.23 -11.63
C ASN A 153 -11.47 -52.48 -10.53
N ALA A 154 -11.93 -51.28 -10.18
CA ALA A 154 -11.34 -50.47 -9.11
C ALA A 154 -11.38 -51.15 -7.72
N ASP A 155 -12.25 -52.14 -7.50
CA ASP A 155 -12.29 -52.93 -6.26
C ASP A 155 -11.26 -54.06 -6.20
N ASP A 156 -10.57 -54.35 -7.30
CA ASP A 156 -9.61 -55.43 -7.40
C ASP A 156 -8.17 -54.88 -7.28
N PRO A 157 -7.44 -55.16 -6.20
CA PRO A 157 -6.05 -54.71 -6.05
C PRO A 157 -5.12 -55.20 -7.18
N ASP A 158 -5.43 -56.34 -7.81
CA ASP A 158 -4.65 -56.87 -8.95
C ASP A 158 -4.84 -56.02 -10.22
N SER A 159 -5.85 -55.14 -10.26
CA SER A 159 -6.05 -54.15 -11.34
C SER A 159 -5.14 -52.92 -11.21
N TYR A 160 -4.35 -52.82 -10.15
CA TYR A 160 -3.41 -51.71 -9.89
C TYR A 160 -1.95 -52.16 -9.94
N ASP A 161 -1.08 -51.28 -10.44
CA ASP A 161 0.37 -51.37 -10.27
C ASP A 161 0.82 -50.31 -9.25
N TRP A 162 0.91 -50.71 -7.99
CA TRP A 162 1.35 -49.82 -6.89
C TRP A 162 2.84 -49.46 -6.96
N SER A 163 3.58 -49.98 -7.95
CA SER A 163 4.96 -49.58 -8.22
C SER A 163 5.10 -48.48 -9.29
N ALA A 164 4.00 -48.16 -9.99
CA ALA A 164 3.95 -47.16 -11.05
C ALA A 164 4.43 -45.78 -10.59
N ASP A 165 4.77 -44.94 -11.56
CA ASP A 165 5.06 -43.52 -11.37
C ASP A 165 6.19 -43.24 -10.35
N ALA A 166 7.18 -44.13 -10.34
CA ALA A 166 8.29 -44.11 -9.39
C ALA A 166 9.07 -42.78 -9.39
N THR A 167 9.02 -42.01 -10.48
CA THR A 167 9.69 -40.72 -10.61
C THR A 167 8.97 -39.59 -9.86
N GLN A 168 7.65 -39.43 -9.99
CA GLN A 168 6.93 -38.46 -9.15
C GLN A 168 6.94 -38.90 -7.68
N ARG A 169 6.81 -40.21 -7.41
CA ARG A 169 6.84 -40.74 -6.04
C ARG A 169 8.14 -40.45 -5.29
N TRP A 170 9.27 -40.35 -5.99
CA TRP A 170 10.52 -39.91 -5.36
C TRP A 170 10.38 -38.51 -4.72
N TRP A 171 9.65 -37.59 -5.37
CA TRP A 171 9.40 -36.25 -4.81
C TRP A 171 8.50 -36.32 -3.58
N VAL A 172 7.46 -37.15 -3.62
CA VAL A 172 6.57 -37.38 -2.46
C VAL A 172 7.38 -37.93 -1.28
N GLU A 173 8.19 -38.97 -1.49
CA GLU A 173 9.06 -39.54 -0.46
C GLU A 173 10.04 -38.50 0.10
N ARG A 174 10.67 -37.69 -0.77
CA ARG A 174 11.62 -36.67 -0.34
C ARG A 174 10.96 -35.53 0.46
N LEU A 175 9.76 -35.12 0.07
CA LEU A 175 8.97 -34.08 0.74
C LEU A 175 8.42 -34.58 2.07
N ALA A 176 7.88 -35.79 2.12
CA ALA A 176 7.41 -36.43 3.34
C ALA A 176 8.55 -36.62 4.36
N ALA A 177 9.78 -36.91 3.89
CA ALA A 177 10.95 -36.98 4.76
C ALA A 177 11.40 -35.61 5.33
N ASP A 178 11.03 -34.51 4.68
CA ASP A 178 11.39 -33.14 5.09
C ASP A 178 10.35 -32.49 6.01
N ASP A 179 9.11 -32.99 5.99
CA ASP A 179 7.98 -32.53 6.81
C ASP A 179 7.65 -31.02 6.62
N GLN A 180 7.96 -30.47 5.43
CA GLN A 180 7.72 -29.06 5.11
C GLN A 180 6.36 -28.79 4.45
N ILE A 181 5.75 -29.81 3.84
CA ILE A 181 4.48 -29.65 3.13
C ILE A 181 3.35 -29.76 4.13
N THR A 182 2.64 -28.65 4.34
CA THR A 182 1.49 -28.56 5.24
C THR A 182 0.17 -28.86 4.53
N HIS A 183 0.14 -28.71 3.20
CA HIS A 183 -1.05 -29.00 2.39
C HIS A 183 -0.73 -29.85 1.15
N TRP A 184 -1.38 -31.01 1.05
CA TRP A 184 -1.31 -31.88 -0.12
C TRP A 184 -2.62 -31.89 -0.89
N GLU A 185 -2.54 -31.82 -2.21
CA GLU A 185 -3.67 -32.12 -3.10
C GLU A 185 -3.28 -33.22 -4.08
N THR A 186 -4.21 -34.12 -4.39
CA THR A 186 -4.08 -35.00 -5.56
C THR A 186 -4.98 -34.48 -6.67
N PHE A 187 -4.50 -34.47 -7.91
CA PHE A 187 -5.30 -34.02 -9.04
C PHE A 187 -5.06 -34.86 -10.29
N ALA A 188 -5.94 -34.75 -11.30
CA ALA A 188 -5.79 -35.46 -12.56
C ALA A 188 -5.96 -34.55 -13.79
N ASN A 189 -4.97 -34.57 -14.67
CA ASN A 189 -5.10 -33.96 -16.01
C ASN A 189 -6.03 -34.77 -16.94
N SER A 190 -6.06 -36.11 -16.78
CA SER A 190 -6.85 -37.00 -17.62
C SER A 190 -7.18 -38.29 -16.90
N ALA A 191 -8.33 -38.88 -17.23
CA ALA A 191 -8.65 -40.24 -16.82
C ALA A 191 -7.77 -41.26 -17.59
N PRO A 192 -7.63 -42.50 -17.08
CA PRO A 192 -6.96 -43.57 -17.81
C PRO A 192 -7.44 -43.70 -19.26
N TYR A 193 -6.52 -43.97 -20.21
CA TYR A 193 -6.84 -43.90 -21.65
C TYR A 193 -8.09 -44.71 -22.05
N PHE A 194 -8.35 -45.84 -21.39
CA PHE A 194 -9.52 -46.69 -21.66
C PHE A 194 -10.84 -46.12 -21.12
N MET A 195 -10.77 -45.18 -20.19
CA MET A 195 -11.89 -44.40 -19.67
C MET A 195 -12.22 -43.17 -20.54
N THR A 196 -11.30 -42.75 -21.42
CA THR A 196 -11.54 -41.63 -22.35
C THR A 196 -12.27 -42.04 -23.63
N GLU A 197 -13.07 -41.14 -24.20
CA GLU A 197 -13.81 -41.36 -25.45
C GLU A 197 -12.86 -41.55 -26.65
N SER A 198 -11.79 -40.77 -26.74
CA SER A 198 -10.79 -40.90 -27.80
C SER A 198 -9.92 -42.16 -27.67
N GLY A 199 -9.75 -42.69 -26.45
CA GLY A 199 -8.75 -43.72 -26.17
C GLY A 199 -7.34 -43.19 -25.99
N TYR A 200 -7.18 -41.86 -25.86
CA TYR A 200 -5.91 -41.18 -25.63
C TYR A 200 -6.06 -40.20 -24.45
N VAL A 201 -4.98 -40.00 -23.71
CA VAL A 201 -4.95 -39.12 -22.52
C VAL A 201 -4.83 -37.64 -22.86
N SER A 202 -4.41 -37.27 -24.08
CA SER A 202 -4.27 -35.87 -24.53
C SER A 202 -5.56 -35.20 -25.03
N GLY A 203 -6.70 -35.88 -24.93
CA GLY A 203 -8.01 -35.33 -25.26
C GLY A 203 -8.61 -35.84 -26.57
N GLY A 204 -9.64 -35.15 -27.04
CA GLY A 204 -10.50 -35.59 -28.14
C GLY A 204 -9.91 -35.36 -29.53
N PHE A 205 -10.46 -36.02 -30.56
CA PHE A 205 -10.17 -35.63 -31.95
C PHE A 205 -10.85 -34.30 -32.33
N ASN A 206 -11.88 -33.93 -31.58
CA ASN A 206 -12.44 -32.58 -31.51
C ASN A 206 -12.27 -32.12 -30.07
N SER A 207 -11.52 -31.04 -29.87
CA SER A 207 -11.07 -30.57 -28.55
C SER A 207 -12.18 -29.96 -27.68
N SER A 208 -13.40 -29.85 -28.19
CA SER A 208 -14.59 -29.44 -27.41
C SER A 208 -15.57 -30.59 -27.17
N SER A 209 -15.18 -31.84 -27.47
CA SER A 209 -16.04 -33.00 -27.25
C SER A 209 -15.77 -33.62 -25.89
N GLU A 210 -16.83 -33.94 -25.16
CA GLU A 210 -16.77 -34.72 -23.90
C GLU A 210 -15.79 -35.89 -24.02
N GLN A 211 -14.84 -35.99 -23.09
CA GLN A 211 -13.81 -37.01 -23.11
C GLN A 211 -13.94 -38.06 -22.03
N LEU A 212 -14.57 -37.80 -20.90
CA LEU A 212 -14.81 -38.84 -19.90
C LEU A 212 -16.06 -39.66 -20.27
N LYS A 213 -15.90 -40.98 -20.51
CA LYS A 213 -17.04 -41.86 -20.83
C LYS A 213 -18.06 -41.86 -19.70
N PRO A 214 -19.38 -41.76 -19.98
CA PRO A 214 -20.40 -41.84 -18.94
C PRO A 214 -20.29 -43.13 -18.09
N ALA A 215 -19.99 -44.25 -18.73
CA ALA A 215 -19.87 -45.54 -18.05
C ALA A 215 -18.59 -45.69 -17.20
N ALA A 216 -17.63 -44.77 -17.32
CA ALA A 216 -16.37 -44.82 -16.61
C ALA A 216 -16.35 -43.94 -15.35
N GLN A 217 -17.33 -43.05 -15.14
CA GLN A 217 -17.29 -42.04 -14.07
C GLN A 217 -17.10 -42.64 -12.67
N GLN A 218 -17.87 -43.66 -12.29
CA GLN A 218 -17.74 -44.30 -10.98
C GLN A 218 -16.37 -44.97 -10.80
N GLN A 219 -15.90 -45.66 -11.85
CA GLN A 219 -14.62 -46.34 -11.83
C GLN A 219 -13.44 -45.35 -11.77
N PHE A 220 -13.58 -44.19 -12.40
CA PHE A 220 -12.59 -43.11 -12.33
C PHE A 220 -12.59 -42.43 -10.96
N ALA A 221 -13.76 -42.14 -10.38
CA ALA A 221 -13.88 -41.60 -9.04
C ALA A 221 -13.17 -42.50 -8.01
N LYS A 222 -13.41 -43.80 -8.07
CA LYS A 222 -12.76 -44.78 -7.20
C LYS A 222 -11.26 -44.95 -7.48
N TYR A 223 -10.84 -44.84 -8.74
CA TYR A 223 -9.43 -44.80 -9.10
C TYR A 223 -8.69 -43.65 -8.40
N LEU A 224 -9.26 -42.45 -8.41
CA LEU A 224 -8.68 -41.28 -7.73
C LEU A 224 -8.56 -41.54 -6.22
N VAL A 225 -9.66 -41.93 -5.56
CA VAL A 225 -9.68 -42.19 -4.11
C VAL A 225 -8.68 -43.28 -3.70
N ASN A 226 -8.67 -44.44 -4.38
CA ASN A 226 -7.75 -45.52 -4.04
C ASN A 226 -6.28 -45.14 -4.21
N VAL A 227 -5.94 -44.32 -5.23
CA VAL A 227 -4.56 -43.86 -5.43
C VAL A 227 -4.18 -42.86 -4.33
N THR A 228 -5.08 -41.96 -3.96
CA THR A 228 -4.89 -41.03 -2.86
C THR A 228 -4.64 -41.77 -1.54
N GLU A 229 -5.50 -42.73 -1.18
CA GLU A 229 -5.32 -43.56 0.03
C GLU A 229 -3.98 -44.31 0.02
N HIS A 230 -3.57 -44.85 -1.13
CA HIS A 230 -2.29 -45.53 -1.24
C HIS A 230 -1.10 -44.58 -1.00
N LEU A 231 -1.16 -43.34 -1.51
CA LEU A 231 -0.12 -42.34 -1.28
C LEU A 231 -0.04 -41.96 0.20
N GLU A 232 -1.18 -41.75 0.85
CA GLU A 232 -1.25 -41.48 2.29
C GLU A 232 -0.68 -42.63 3.11
N ASP A 233 -1.09 -43.87 2.82
CA ASP A 233 -0.64 -45.07 3.53
C ASP A 233 0.87 -45.35 3.37
N GLU A 234 1.39 -45.23 2.14
CA GLU A 234 2.79 -45.55 1.83
C GLU A 234 3.77 -44.49 2.35
N TYR A 235 3.41 -43.20 2.23
CA TYR A 235 4.31 -42.09 2.55
C TYR A 235 4.01 -41.39 3.87
N GLY A 236 2.90 -41.74 4.53
CA GLY A 236 2.48 -41.12 5.79
C GLY A 236 2.09 -39.65 5.65
N ILE A 237 1.66 -39.24 4.45
CA ILE A 237 1.13 -37.90 4.17
C ILE A 237 -0.39 -37.86 4.41
N SER A 238 -0.96 -36.67 4.53
CA SER A 238 -2.40 -36.43 4.60
C SER A 238 -2.79 -35.54 3.44
N VAL A 239 -3.73 -35.97 2.61
CA VAL A 239 -4.23 -35.22 1.45
C VAL A 239 -5.46 -34.44 1.86
N ASP A 240 -5.42 -33.12 1.68
CA ASP A 240 -6.53 -32.24 2.04
C ASP A 240 -7.68 -32.35 1.02
N THR A 241 -7.34 -32.47 -0.26
CA THR A 241 -8.33 -32.53 -1.35
C THR A 241 -7.95 -33.42 -2.52
N ILE A 242 -8.97 -33.91 -3.21
CA ILE A 242 -8.90 -34.52 -4.54
C ILE A 242 -9.53 -33.57 -5.56
N ASP A 243 -8.75 -33.11 -6.54
CA ASP A 243 -9.24 -32.37 -7.71
C ASP A 243 -9.35 -33.30 -8.93
N PRO A 244 -10.57 -33.74 -9.31
CA PRO A 244 -10.72 -34.79 -10.31
C PRO A 244 -10.41 -34.33 -11.74
N LEU A 245 -10.24 -33.02 -11.99
CA LEU A 245 -10.22 -32.46 -13.33
C LEU A 245 -9.35 -31.20 -13.45
N ASN A 246 -8.36 -31.23 -14.33
CA ASN A 246 -7.66 -30.02 -14.74
C ASN A 246 -8.30 -29.33 -15.97
N GLU A 247 -8.51 -28.02 -15.91
CA GLU A 247 -8.98 -27.15 -17.01
C GLU A 247 -10.15 -27.72 -17.85
N PRO A 248 -11.23 -28.21 -17.21
CA PRO A 248 -12.11 -29.19 -17.85
C PRO A 248 -12.98 -28.63 -18.97
N ASN A 249 -13.49 -27.40 -18.90
CA ASN A 249 -14.40 -26.86 -19.92
C ASN A 249 -13.68 -26.08 -21.04
N THR A 250 -12.38 -26.27 -21.21
CA THR A 250 -11.62 -25.62 -22.28
C THR A 250 -11.71 -26.36 -23.62
N ASN A 251 -11.47 -25.64 -24.71
CA ASN A 251 -11.70 -26.14 -26.07
C ASN A 251 -10.41 -26.51 -26.81
N TYR A 252 -9.31 -26.79 -26.12
CA TYR A 252 -7.99 -27.05 -26.74
C TYR A 252 -7.36 -28.40 -26.40
N TRP A 253 -7.98 -29.22 -25.53
CA TRP A 253 -7.54 -30.59 -25.27
C TRP A 253 -7.78 -31.51 -26.47
N GLY A 254 -6.74 -31.73 -27.27
CA GLY A 254 -6.87 -32.42 -28.56
C GLY A 254 -5.75 -33.40 -28.89
N THR A 255 -6.14 -34.53 -29.48
CA THR A 255 -5.23 -35.54 -30.02
C THR A 255 -5.18 -35.48 -31.54
N THR A 256 -3.97 -35.43 -32.11
CA THR A 256 -3.75 -35.46 -33.57
C THR A 256 -3.08 -36.76 -33.99
N LEU A 257 -3.59 -37.39 -35.05
CA LEU A 257 -3.04 -38.63 -35.58
C LEU A 257 -2.29 -38.41 -36.91
N SER A 258 -1.19 -39.16 -37.10
CA SER A 258 -0.52 -39.36 -38.38
C SER A 258 -0.32 -40.84 -38.62
N ASN A 259 -0.77 -41.34 -39.77
CA ASN A 259 -0.76 -42.77 -40.11
C ASN A 259 -1.38 -43.67 -39.01
N GLY A 260 -2.43 -43.19 -38.34
CA GLY A 260 -3.13 -43.92 -37.28
C GLY A 260 -2.39 -43.94 -35.94
N LYS A 261 -1.30 -43.20 -35.78
CA LYS A 261 -0.56 -43.05 -34.52
C LYS A 261 -0.67 -41.63 -33.99
N PRO A 262 -0.74 -41.41 -32.67
CA PRO A 262 -0.75 -40.06 -32.12
C PRO A 262 0.60 -39.38 -32.37
N VAL A 263 0.54 -38.12 -32.79
CA VAL A 263 1.70 -37.25 -33.07
C VAL A 263 1.50 -35.83 -32.54
N GLY A 264 0.36 -35.54 -31.94
CA GLY A 264 0.02 -34.21 -31.43
C GLY A 264 -1.01 -34.29 -30.32
N GLY A 265 -1.04 -33.23 -29.50
CA GLY A 265 -1.38 -33.32 -28.09
C GLY A 265 -0.06 -33.16 -27.31
N ARG A 266 0.12 -32.05 -26.58
CA ARG A 266 1.40 -31.73 -25.93
C ARG A 266 1.54 -32.37 -24.54
N GLN A 267 0.42 -32.69 -23.91
CA GLN A 267 0.28 -33.14 -22.53
C GLN A 267 -1.01 -33.95 -22.37
N GLU A 268 -1.20 -34.56 -21.20
CA GLU A 268 -2.49 -35.07 -20.74
C GLU A 268 -3.50 -33.92 -20.57
N GLY A 269 -4.77 -34.18 -20.87
CA GLY A 269 -5.84 -33.20 -20.76
C GLY A 269 -7.15 -33.76 -21.31
N MET A 270 -8.28 -33.44 -20.69
CA MET A 270 -9.58 -33.92 -21.17
C MET A 270 -10.69 -32.86 -21.05
N HIS A 271 -11.37 -32.58 -22.16
CA HIS A 271 -12.56 -31.73 -22.13
C HIS A 271 -13.72 -32.47 -21.43
N VAL A 272 -14.25 -31.88 -20.37
CA VAL A 272 -15.38 -32.35 -19.58
C VAL A 272 -16.30 -31.16 -19.33
N GLY A 273 -17.51 -31.18 -19.90
CA GLY A 273 -18.45 -30.07 -19.78
C GLY A 273 -19.16 -30.03 -18.40
N PRO A 274 -19.80 -28.91 -18.02
CA PRO A 274 -20.29 -28.70 -16.64
C PRO A 274 -21.23 -29.78 -16.11
N ALA A 275 -22.11 -30.33 -16.97
CA ALA A 275 -23.01 -31.41 -16.57
C ALA A 275 -22.28 -32.71 -16.21
N ARG A 276 -21.19 -33.01 -16.93
CA ARG A 276 -20.37 -34.20 -16.69
C ARG A 276 -19.46 -34.00 -15.48
N GLN A 277 -18.90 -32.80 -15.31
CA GLN A 277 -18.15 -32.45 -14.11
C GLN A 277 -19.01 -32.63 -12.85
N ALA A 278 -20.24 -32.10 -12.85
CA ALA A 278 -21.15 -32.24 -11.71
C ALA A 278 -21.44 -33.72 -11.37
N SER A 279 -21.62 -34.56 -12.40
CA SER A 279 -21.83 -36.00 -12.19
C SER A 279 -20.59 -36.71 -11.65
N LEU A 280 -19.39 -36.26 -12.03
CA LEU A 280 -18.13 -36.80 -11.50
C LEU A 280 -17.89 -36.36 -10.06
N ILE A 281 -18.13 -35.10 -9.72
CA ILE A 281 -18.07 -34.60 -8.34
C ILE A 281 -19.02 -35.41 -7.44
N ASP A 282 -20.25 -35.66 -7.91
CA ASP A 282 -21.20 -36.50 -7.20
C ASP A 282 -20.70 -37.93 -7.00
N ALA A 283 -19.94 -38.48 -7.96
CA ALA A 283 -19.38 -39.83 -7.89
C ALA A 283 -18.16 -39.91 -6.95
N VAL A 284 -17.24 -38.93 -7.00
CA VAL A 284 -16.10 -38.82 -6.07
C VAL A 284 -16.59 -38.68 -4.64
N HIS A 285 -17.56 -37.81 -4.39
CA HIS A 285 -18.15 -37.65 -3.07
C HIS A 285 -18.79 -38.94 -2.56
N ALA A 286 -19.46 -39.70 -3.43
CA ALA A 286 -20.06 -40.98 -3.05
C ALA A 286 -19.02 -42.06 -2.67
N GLU A 287 -17.81 -42.00 -3.27
CA GLU A 287 -16.70 -42.85 -2.85
C GLU A 287 -16.07 -42.35 -1.55
N LEU A 288 -15.89 -41.03 -1.37
CA LEU A 288 -15.39 -40.45 -0.12
C LEU A 288 -16.29 -40.75 1.09
N ASP A 289 -17.62 -40.74 0.90
CA ASP A 289 -18.62 -41.09 1.93
C ASP A 289 -18.70 -42.60 2.25
N ALA A 290 -18.02 -43.46 1.48
CA ALA A 290 -18.12 -44.90 1.67
C ALA A 290 -17.43 -45.33 2.97
N ALA A 291 -18.08 -46.20 3.76
CA ALA A 291 -17.54 -46.66 5.05
C ALA A 291 -16.22 -47.46 4.95
N ALA A 292 -15.77 -47.78 3.74
CA ALA A 292 -14.50 -48.46 3.49
C ALA A 292 -13.35 -47.49 3.20
N THR A 293 -13.65 -46.23 2.90
CA THR A 293 -12.69 -45.18 2.60
C THR A 293 -11.94 -44.76 3.87
N THR A 294 -10.64 -44.58 3.76
CA THR A 294 -9.71 -44.24 4.84
C THR A 294 -9.14 -42.84 4.74
N THR A 295 -9.16 -42.22 3.55
CA THR A 295 -8.76 -40.81 3.38
C THR A 295 -9.82 -39.88 3.95
N ASP A 296 -9.39 -38.78 4.56
CA ASP A 296 -10.25 -37.69 5.04
C ASP A 296 -10.32 -36.53 4.01
N ALA A 297 -9.75 -36.73 2.81
CA ALA A 297 -9.70 -35.70 1.76
C ALA A 297 -11.09 -35.20 1.33
N GLY A 298 -11.21 -33.89 1.16
CA GLY A 298 -12.36 -33.25 0.52
C GLY A 298 -12.27 -33.21 -1.00
N ILE A 299 -13.21 -32.53 -1.65
CA ILE A 299 -13.19 -32.30 -3.09
C ILE A 299 -12.79 -30.85 -3.38
N ALA A 300 -11.74 -30.69 -4.17
CA ALA A 300 -11.47 -29.44 -4.84
C ALA A 300 -12.14 -29.44 -6.22
N ALA A 301 -12.75 -28.32 -6.58
CA ALA A 301 -13.26 -28.12 -7.93
C ALA A 301 -13.16 -26.64 -8.31
N MET A 302 -12.86 -26.28 -9.54
CA MET A 302 -12.91 -27.12 -10.72
C MET A 302 -11.71 -26.92 -11.65
N ASP A 303 -10.67 -26.27 -11.12
CA ASP A 303 -9.39 -26.04 -11.78
C ASP A 303 -9.55 -25.42 -13.18
N GLU A 304 -10.50 -24.50 -13.33
CA GLU A 304 -10.74 -23.88 -14.64
C GLU A 304 -9.64 -22.90 -15.02
N THR A 305 -9.19 -22.98 -16.27
CA THR A 305 -8.12 -22.16 -16.88
C THR A 305 -8.28 -20.67 -16.66
N ASN A 306 -9.51 -20.20 -16.56
CA ASN A 306 -9.82 -18.79 -16.43
C ASN A 306 -11.04 -18.55 -15.52
N PRO A 307 -11.06 -17.44 -14.75
CA PRO A 307 -12.15 -17.11 -13.85
C PRO A 307 -13.52 -16.97 -14.53
N GLY A 308 -13.57 -16.49 -15.78
CA GLY A 308 -14.82 -16.38 -16.53
C GLY A 308 -15.45 -17.73 -16.90
N ILE A 309 -14.63 -18.75 -17.18
CA ILE A 309 -15.12 -20.11 -17.45
C ILE A 309 -15.55 -20.76 -16.13
N PHE A 310 -14.77 -20.58 -15.06
CA PHE A 310 -15.14 -20.97 -13.70
C PHE A 310 -16.55 -20.48 -13.35
N ALA A 311 -16.80 -19.17 -13.48
CA ALA A 311 -18.10 -18.59 -13.13
C ALA A 311 -19.25 -19.16 -13.97
N THR A 312 -19.01 -19.44 -15.26
CA THR A 312 -19.98 -20.08 -16.15
C THR A 312 -20.37 -21.47 -15.66
N ASN A 313 -19.39 -22.23 -15.20
CA ASN A 313 -19.58 -23.61 -14.79
C ASN A 313 -20.17 -23.73 -13.39
N TRP A 314 -19.71 -22.92 -12.44
CA TRP A 314 -20.30 -22.82 -11.11
C TRP A 314 -21.80 -22.49 -11.17
N ALA A 315 -22.19 -21.57 -12.06
CA ALA A 315 -23.59 -21.24 -12.30
C ALA A 315 -24.39 -22.39 -12.92
N ALA A 316 -23.75 -23.32 -13.61
CA ALA A 316 -24.38 -24.50 -14.21
C ALA A 316 -24.52 -25.67 -13.23
N TYR A 317 -23.78 -25.68 -12.11
CA TYR A 317 -23.84 -26.76 -11.12
C TYR A 317 -25.14 -26.72 -10.31
N PRO A 318 -25.80 -27.87 -10.10
CA PRO A 318 -26.89 -27.98 -9.13
C PRO A 318 -26.41 -27.58 -7.73
N ALA A 319 -27.30 -26.98 -6.92
CA ALA A 319 -26.96 -26.59 -5.54
C ALA A 319 -26.46 -27.77 -4.69
N ALA A 320 -27.01 -28.97 -4.90
CA ALA A 320 -26.58 -30.18 -4.20
C ALA A 320 -25.16 -30.65 -4.57
N THR A 321 -24.68 -30.34 -5.77
CA THR A 321 -23.30 -30.62 -6.19
C THR A 321 -22.35 -29.55 -5.65
N ARG A 322 -22.76 -28.28 -5.69
CA ARG A 322 -21.98 -27.17 -5.13
C ARG A 322 -21.66 -27.37 -3.65
N ALA A 323 -22.61 -27.93 -2.88
CA ALA A 323 -22.44 -28.24 -1.47
C ALA A 323 -21.46 -29.40 -1.16
N LYS A 324 -20.92 -30.06 -2.19
CA LYS A 324 -19.92 -31.14 -2.06
C LYS A 324 -18.52 -30.68 -2.45
N VAL A 325 -18.36 -29.41 -2.82
CA VAL A 325 -17.06 -28.82 -3.16
C VAL A 325 -16.55 -28.15 -1.90
N ASP A 326 -15.52 -28.72 -1.29
CA ASP A 326 -14.91 -28.23 -0.05
C ASP A 326 -13.94 -27.07 -0.34
N ARG A 327 -13.33 -27.08 -1.53
CA ARG A 327 -12.45 -25.99 -2.00
C ARG A 327 -12.68 -25.62 -3.45
N MET A 328 -12.71 -24.32 -3.72
CA MET A 328 -12.71 -23.78 -5.08
C MET A 328 -11.29 -23.62 -5.61
N ASN A 329 -11.00 -24.22 -6.76
CA ASN A 329 -9.74 -24.05 -7.49
C ASN A 329 -9.98 -23.28 -8.79
N VAL A 330 -9.13 -22.28 -9.09
CA VAL A 330 -9.19 -21.48 -10.33
C VAL A 330 -7.80 -21.07 -10.81
N HIS A 331 -7.60 -21.02 -12.12
CA HIS A 331 -6.38 -20.53 -12.76
C HIS A 331 -6.56 -19.10 -13.28
N THR A 332 -5.45 -18.42 -13.55
CA THR A 332 -5.44 -17.00 -13.95
C THR A 332 -4.65 -16.73 -15.24
N TYR A 333 -4.61 -17.71 -16.16
CA TYR A 333 -4.02 -17.56 -17.49
C TYR A 333 -4.65 -16.38 -18.25
N GLY A 334 -5.95 -16.17 -18.04
CA GLY A 334 -6.72 -14.98 -18.33
C GLY A 334 -7.39 -14.49 -17.05
N THR A 335 -7.51 -13.17 -16.91
CA THR A 335 -7.82 -12.53 -15.62
C THR A 335 -9.24 -12.02 -15.50
N SER A 336 -9.99 -12.03 -16.60
CA SER A 336 -11.36 -11.53 -16.61
C SER A 336 -12.25 -12.42 -15.73
N GLY A 337 -12.84 -11.82 -14.70
CA GLY A 337 -13.77 -12.49 -13.79
C GLY A 337 -13.22 -12.84 -12.40
N ARG A 338 -11.96 -12.48 -12.05
CA ARG A 338 -11.40 -12.77 -10.72
C ARG A 338 -12.30 -12.31 -9.56
N LEU A 339 -12.77 -11.06 -9.61
CA LEU A 339 -13.69 -10.53 -8.60
C LEU A 339 -14.99 -11.35 -8.52
N THR A 340 -15.51 -11.84 -9.65
CA THR A 340 -16.69 -12.72 -9.65
C THR A 340 -16.38 -14.04 -8.92
N VAL A 341 -15.21 -14.63 -9.14
CA VAL A 341 -14.83 -15.88 -8.46
C VAL A 341 -14.65 -15.69 -6.96
N ARG A 342 -13.95 -14.63 -6.53
CA ARG A 342 -13.87 -14.25 -5.11
C ARG A 342 -15.27 -14.13 -4.50
N ASP A 343 -16.14 -13.39 -5.17
CA ASP A 343 -17.47 -13.11 -4.66
C ASP A 343 -18.32 -14.39 -4.58
N LEU A 344 -18.18 -15.32 -5.53
CA LEU A 344 -18.83 -16.63 -5.50
C LEU A 344 -18.30 -17.53 -4.38
N ALA A 345 -16.98 -17.51 -4.11
CA ALA A 345 -16.38 -18.27 -3.02
C ALA A 345 -16.86 -17.78 -1.65
N LYS A 346 -16.87 -16.45 -1.45
CA LYS A 346 -17.43 -15.83 -0.24
C LYS A 346 -18.93 -16.04 -0.11
N GLN A 347 -19.67 -16.03 -1.22
CA GLN A 347 -21.10 -16.31 -1.24
C GLN A 347 -21.40 -17.75 -0.81
N ALA A 348 -20.57 -18.69 -1.26
CA ALA A 348 -20.73 -20.12 -0.98
C ALA A 348 -20.14 -20.53 0.38
N ASP A 349 -19.44 -19.64 1.07
CA ASP A 349 -18.63 -19.96 2.26
C ASP A 349 -17.63 -21.11 1.97
N THR A 350 -16.99 -21.07 0.80
CA THR A 350 -16.06 -22.13 0.35
C THR A 350 -14.67 -21.56 0.14
N ASP A 351 -13.63 -22.29 0.57
CA ASP A 351 -12.24 -21.89 0.39
C ASP A 351 -11.88 -21.69 -1.09
N LEU A 352 -10.88 -20.85 -1.36
CA LEU A 352 -10.49 -20.48 -2.72
C LEU A 352 -8.97 -20.51 -2.86
N TRP A 353 -8.47 -21.28 -3.82
CA TRP A 353 -7.09 -21.26 -4.26
C TRP A 353 -6.98 -20.67 -5.66
N MET A 354 -5.94 -19.86 -5.86
CA MET A 354 -5.37 -19.68 -7.19
C MET A 354 -4.46 -20.90 -7.39
N SER A 355 -4.90 -21.88 -8.17
CA SER A 355 -4.35 -23.25 -8.14
C SER A 355 -3.34 -23.55 -9.24
N GLU A 356 -3.22 -22.70 -10.26
CA GLU A 356 -2.25 -22.87 -11.33
C GLU A 356 -2.01 -21.57 -12.10
N ILE A 357 -0.75 -21.17 -12.19
CA ILE A 357 -0.29 -20.16 -13.15
C ILE A 357 1.23 -20.24 -13.33
N GLU A 358 1.68 -19.78 -14.49
CA GLU A 358 3.06 -19.44 -14.81
C GLU A 358 3.03 -18.54 -16.07
N GLY A 359 4.15 -17.97 -16.54
CA GLY A 359 4.09 -17.14 -17.75
C GLY A 359 5.41 -16.63 -18.34
N ASN A 360 5.30 -15.82 -19.40
CA ASN A 360 6.41 -15.18 -20.09
C ASN A 360 6.03 -13.73 -20.45
N TRP A 361 6.88 -12.76 -20.11
CA TRP A 361 6.63 -11.31 -20.30
C TRP A 361 7.65 -10.63 -21.20
N VAL A 362 8.59 -11.38 -21.78
CA VAL A 362 9.55 -10.85 -22.75
C VAL A 362 9.51 -11.66 -24.05
N THR A 363 9.95 -11.04 -25.14
CA THR A 363 10.07 -11.73 -26.43
C THR A 363 11.38 -12.50 -26.51
N GLY A 364 11.31 -13.79 -26.81
CA GLY A 364 12.48 -14.66 -26.93
C GLY A 364 13.03 -15.13 -25.58
N TYR A 365 13.94 -16.09 -25.61
CA TYR A 365 14.64 -16.56 -24.42
C TYR A 365 15.55 -15.45 -23.84
N ASN A 366 15.21 -14.95 -22.66
CA ASN A 366 15.97 -13.96 -21.91
C ASN A 366 15.73 -14.13 -20.40
N PRO A 367 16.35 -15.15 -19.79
CA PRO A 367 16.16 -15.47 -18.37
C PRO A 367 16.74 -14.40 -17.42
N LEU A 368 17.63 -13.54 -17.91
CA LEU A 368 18.23 -12.48 -17.11
C LEU A 368 17.30 -11.28 -16.93
N SER A 369 16.37 -11.03 -17.86
CA SER A 369 15.58 -9.79 -17.87
C SER A 369 14.67 -9.68 -16.68
N ILE A 370 14.81 -8.59 -15.92
CA ILE A 370 13.92 -8.29 -14.78
C ILE A 370 12.46 -8.09 -15.20
N GLU A 371 12.17 -7.78 -16.47
CA GLU A 371 10.80 -7.64 -16.96
C GLU A 371 9.97 -8.94 -16.83
N ASN A 372 10.60 -10.11 -16.93
CA ASN A 372 9.93 -11.37 -16.61
C ASN A 372 9.53 -11.43 -15.12
N GLY A 373 10.46 -11.08 -14.23
CA GLY A 373 10.22 -11.03 -12.79
C GLY A 373 9.16 -10.01 -12.38
N LEU A 374 9.21 -8.81 -12.97
CA LEU A 374 8.18 -7.78 -12.82
C LEU A 374 6.81 -8.29 -13.32
N GLY A 375 6.79 -9.03 -14.42
CA GLY A 375 5.57 -9.63 -14.98
C GLY A 375 4.89 -10.62 -14.04
N ILE A 376 5.62 -11.62 -13.54
CA ILE A 376 5.07 -12.60 -12.60
C ILE A 376 4.70 -11.96 -11.26
N ALA A 377 5.51 -11.02 -10.74
CA ALA A 377 5.20 -10.29 -9.52
C ALA A 377 3.87 -9.52 -9.64
N GLY A 378 3.63 -8.87 -10.78
CA GLY A 378 2.34 -8.22 -11.05
C GLY A 378 1.17 -9.21 -11.10
N ARG A 379 1.37 -10.41 -11.67
CA ARG A 379 0.35 -11.48 -11.68
C ARG A 379 0.00 -11.92 -10.26
N VAL A 380 0.99 -12.20 -9.42
CA VAL A 380 0.81 -12.58 -8.00
C VAL A 380 0.05 -11.49 -7.25
N MET A 381 0.50 -10.23 -7.34
CA MET A 381 -0.15 -9.09 -6.65
C MET A 381 -1.62 -8.94 -7.03
N ASP A 382 -1.93 -9.00 -8.32
CA ASP A 382 -3.32 -8.88 -8.79
C ASP A 382 -4.18 -10.06 -8.32
N ASP A 383 -3.65 -11.28 -8.35
CA ASP A 383 -4.38 -12.47 -7.90
C ASP A 383 -4.66 -12.38 -6.39
N LEU A 384 -3.67 -12.04 -5.56
CA LEU A 384 -3.87 -11.88 -4.11
C LEU A 384 -4.88 -10.78 -3.78
N ARG A 385 -4.84 -9.64 -4.51
CA ARG A 385 -5.75 -8.50 -4.28
C ARG A 385 -7.18 -8.74 -4.79
N GLU A 386 -7.34 -9.43 -5.92
CA GLU A 386 -8.65 -9.54 -6.59
C GLU A 386 -9.36 -10.88 -6.33
N LEU A 387 -8.63 -11.98 -6.20
CA LEU A 387 -9.20 -13.28 -5.83
C LEU A 387 -9.33 -13.42 -4.32
N GLU A 388 -8.43 -12.80 -3.55
CA GLU A 388 -8.28 -13.02 -2.10
C GLU A 388 -8.19 -14.54 -1.76
N PRO A 389 -7.29 -15.29 -2.41
CA PRO A 389 -7.20 -16.73 -2.22
C PRO A 389 -6.50 -17.06 -0.90
N LYS A 390 -6.77 -18.25 -0.34
CA LYS A 390 -6.02 -18.79 0.81
C LYS A 390 -4.65 -19.34 0.41
N ALA A 391 -4.46 -19.73 -0.84
CA ALA A 391 -3.17 -20.17 -1.35
C ALA A 391 -2.95 -19.72 -2.79
N TRP A 392 -1.67 -19.64 -3.18
CA TRP A 392 -1.25 -19.32 -4.54
C TRP A 392 -0.26 -20.38 -5.04
N VAL A 393 -0.67 -21.14 -6.06
CA VAL A 393 0.03 -22.33 -6.52
C VAL A 393 0.54 -22.16 -7.96
N LEU A 394 1.85 -22.34 -8.14
CA LEU A 394 2.48 -22.42 -9.45
C LEU A 394 1.99 -23.66 -10.19
N TRP A 395 2.03 -23.61 -11.53
CA TRP A 395 1.89 -24.82 -12.35
C TRP A 395 3.06 -25.79 -12.08
N GLN A 396 4.08 -25.76 -12.92
CA GLN A 396 5.41 -26.27 -12.62
C GLN A 396 6.40 -25.11 -12.79
N PRO A 397 7.15 -24.72 -11.75
CA PRO A 397 8.18 -23.70 -11.87
C PRO A 397 9.38 -24.23 -12.66
N VAL A 398 9.57 -25.55 -12.73
CA VAL A 398 10.66 -26.19 -13.46
C VAL A 398 10.23 -26.44 -14.90
N GLU A 399 10.96 -25.88 -15.85
CA GLU A 399 10.68 -26.04 -17.28
C GLU A 399 11.89 -26.52 -18.08
N ASP A 400 11.61 -27.23 -19.17
CA ASP A 400 12.58 -27.79 -20.10
C ASP A 400 13.43 -26.70 -20.77
N LEU A 401 14.68 -26.58 -20.33
CA LEU A 401 15.63 -25.56 -20.81
C LEU A 401 15.77 -25.62 -22.33
N TYR A 402 15.91 -26.83 -22.90
CA TYR A 402 16.02 -27.01 -24.35
C TYR A 402 14.84 -26.42 -25.12
N ASN A 403 13.62 -26.55 -24.59
CA ASN A 403 12.42 -25.99 -25.21
C ASN A 403 12.34 -24.48 -25.02
N MET A 404 12.83 -23.92 -23.92
CA MET A 404 12.78 -22.47 -23.69
C MET A 404 13.76 -21.70 -24.58
N GLU A 405 14.88 -22.31 -24.94
CA GLU A 405 15.90 -21.73 -25.80
C GLU A 405 15.42 -21.53 -27.28
N PRO A 406 16.15 -20.73 -28.09
CA PRO A 406 15.72 -20.34 -29.44
C PRO A 406 15.43 -21.48 -30.43
N GLN A 407 15.99 -22.67 -30.21
CA GLN A 407 15.71 -23.85 -31.03
C GLN A 407 14.34 -24.48 -30.76
N GLY A 408 13.73 -24.19 -29.62
CA GLY A 408 12.42 -24.69 -29.22
C GLY A 408 11.35 -23.62 -29.37
N GLU A 409 10.66 -23.34 -28.27
CA GLU A 409 9.59 -22.34 -28.14
C GLU A 409 10.12 -20.91 -28.03
N ASN A 410 11.40 -20.72 -27.68
CA ASN A 410 12.03 -19.41 -27.55
C ASN A 410 11.25 -18.50 -26.57
N SER A 411 11.09 -18.96 -25.34
CA SER A 411 10.20 -18.41 -24.29
C SER A 411 10.89 -18.44 -22.91
N ASN A 412 10.24 -17.90 -21.88
CA ASN A 412 10.73 -17.92 -20.48
C ASN A 412 9.67 -18.46 -19.52
N TRP A 413 8.96 -19.53 -19.91
CA TRP A 413 7.79 -20.00 -19.18
C TRP A 413 8.15 -20.52 -17.78
N GLY A 414 9.21 -21.30 -17.55
CA GLY A 414 9.59 -21.70 -16.18
C GLY A 414 10.26 -20.59 -15.36
N SER A 415 10.29 -20.77 -14.04
CA SER A 415 11.09 -19.96 -13.10
C SER A 415 12.45 -20.61 -12.81
N ILE A 416 12.52 -21.93 -12.95
CA ILE A 416 13.70 -22.79 -12.85
C ILE A 416 13.80 -23.57 -14.17
N TYR A 417 15.01 -23.77 -14.70
CA TYR A 417 15.21 -24.53 -15.93
C TYR A 417 16.17 -25.69 -15.74
N LEU A 418 15.84 -26.80 -16.39
CA LEU A 418 16.65 -28.00 -16.51
C LEU A 418 16.21 -28.75 -17.78
N ASP A 419 17.09 -29.48 -18.46
CA ASP A 419 16.68 -30.28 -19.63
C ASP A 419 15.87 -31.51 -19.18
N LEU A 420 14.60 -31.64 -19.59
CA LEU A 420 13.72 -32.73 -19.12
C LEU A 420 13.94 -34.10 -19.83
N ASP A 421 15.07 -34.28 -20.51
CA ASP A 421 15.45 -35.51 -21.22
C ASP A 421 16.88 -35.97 -20.91
N CYS A 422 17.34 -35.79 -19.66
CA CYS A 422 18.67 -36.22 -19.23
C CYS A 422 18.79 -37.75 -19.20
N THR A 423 19.85 -38.27 -19.82
CA THR A 423 20.17 -39.71 -19.84
C THR A 423 21.67 -39.94 -19.59
N PRO A 424 22.07 -41.11 -19.08
CA PRO A 424 23.46 -41.41 -18.80
C PRO A 424 24.26 -41.73 -20.07
N TYR A 425 25.45 -41.14 -20.19
CA TYR A 425 26.46 -41.42 -21.20
C TYR A 425 27.78 -41.83 -20.53
N ASP A 426 28.49 -42.79 -21.12
CA ASP A 426 29.85 -43.16 -20.68
C ASP A 426 30.89 -42.28 -21.41
N GLU A 427 31.57 -41.43 -20.65
CA GLU A 427 32.67 -40.60 -21.13
C GLU A 427 33.96 -40.99 -20.43
N ALA A 428 34.82 -41.71 -21.16
CA ALA A 428 36.12 -42.18 -20.67
C ALA A 428 36.05 -42.98 -19.35
N GLY A 429 34.99 -43.78 -19.16
CA GLY A 429 34.79 -44.61 -17.95
C GLY A 429 34.10 -43.89 -16.80
N THR A 430 33.55 -42.69 -17.05
CA THR A 430 32.74 -41.92 -16.09
C THR A 430 31.34 -41.76 -16.67
N THR A 431 30.32 -42.08 -15.86
CA THR A 431 28.93 -41.80 -16.23
C THR A 431 28.64 -40.32 -16.02
N VAL A 432 28.24 -39.63 -17.09
CA VAL A 432 27.77 -38.24 -17.08
C VAL A 432 26.35 -38.19 -17.61
N TRP A 433 25.54 -37.26 -17.12
CA TRP A 433 24.14 -37.14 -17.53
C TRP A 433 23.93 -35.92 -18.41
N LYS A 434 23.39 -36.14 -19.62
CA LYS A 434 23.24 -35.11 -20.65
C LYS A 434 21.90 -35.24 -21.34
N SER A 435 21.36 -34.13 -21.85
CA SER A 435 20.15 -34.14 -22.67
C SER A 435 20.36 -34.95 -23.94
N ALA A 436 19.50 -35.93 -24.17
CA ALA A 436 19.52 -36.75 -25.38
C ALA A 436 19.39 -35.90 -26.65
N ARG A 437 18.52 -34.89 -26.64
CA ARG A 437 18.35 -33.93 -27.74
C ARG A 437 19.60 -33.11 -28.02
N ARG A 438 20.32 -32.64 -26.98
CA ARG A 438 21.58 -31.90 -27.16
C ARG A 438 22.70 -32.78 -27.72
N VAL A 439 22.80 -34.03 -27.26
CA VAL A 439 23.76 -35.00 -27.82
C VAL A 439 23.44 -35.32 -29.28
N ALA A 440 22.16 -35.49 -29.62
CA ALA A 440 21.73 -35.69 -31.00
C ALA A 440 22.07 -34.48 -31.88
N ALA A 441 21.82 -33.25 -31.40
CA ALA A 441 22.20 -32.02 -32.09
C ALA A 441 23.72 -31.87 -32.28
N ALA A 442 24.52 -32.44 -31.37
CA ALA A 442 25.97 -32.53 -31.47
C ALA A 442 26.47 -33.66 -32.39
N GLY A 443 25.57 -34.31 -33.15
CA GLY A 443 25.89 -35.40 -34.06
C GLY A 443 26.11 -36.75 -33.38
N GLY A 444 25.52 -36.95 -32.18
CA GLY A 444 25.64 -38.16 -31.37
C GLY A 444 26.91 -38.22 -30.52
N ASP A 445 27.72 -37.16 -30.49
CA ASP A 445 28.94 -37.08 -29.69
C ASP A 445 28.66 -36.39 -28.34
N SER A 446 28.52 -37.19 -27.28
CA SER A 446 28.17 -36.69 -25.95
C SER A 446 29.20 -35.71 -25.38
N THR A 447 30.48 -35.84 -25.77
CA THR A 447 31.57 -34.96 -25.27
C THR A 447 31.46 -33.51 -25.76
N LYS A 448 30.54 -33.26 -26.71
CA LYS A 448 30.22 -31.93 -27.26
C LYS A 448 28.91 -31.34 -26.73
N ALA A 449 28.17 -32.07 -25.91
CA ALA A 449 26.99 -31.57 -25.22
C ALA A 449 27.32 -31.23 -23.76
N PRO A 450 26.68 -30.19 -23.18
CA PRO A 450 26.82 -29.88 -21.76
C PRO A 450 26.18 -30.98 -20.89
N GLU A 451 26.65 -31.08 -19.65
CA GLU A 451 25.96 -31.85 -18.61
C GLU A 451 24.64 -31.16 -18.22
N CYS A 452 23.66 -31.95 -17.83
CA CYS A 452 22.43 -31.41 -17.26
C CYS A 452 22.71 -30.69 -15.94
N GLY A 453 22.02 -29.58 -15.72
CA GLY A 453 22.15 -28.77 -14.51
C GLY A 453 20.91 -27.92 -14.28
N VAL A 454 20.77 -27.44 -13.05
CA VAL A 454 19.70 -26.51 -12.66
C VAL A 454 20.14 -25.08 -12.98
N SER A 455 19.21 -24.27 -13.48
CA SER A 455 19.42 -22.84 -13.63
C SER A 455 18.16 -22.08 -13.20
N ILE A 456 18.35 -20.88 -12.69
CA ILE A 456 17.27 -20.02 -12.17
C ILE A 456 17.28 -18.68 -12.92
N ASN A 457 16.17 -17.95 -12.81
CA ASN A 457 15.97 -16.72 -13.58
C ASN A 457 15.37 -15.58 -12.73
N SER A 458 15.11 -14.44 -13.37
CA SER A 458 14.54 -13.28 -12.69
C SER A 458 13.17 -13.51 -12.05
N LYS A 459 12.36 -14.44 -12.56
CA LYS A 459 11.07 -14.82 -11.94
C LYS A 459 11.28 -15.58 -10.65
N PHE A 460 12.19 -16.53 -10.63
CA PHE A 460 12.59 -17.21 -9.40
C PHE A 460 12.99 -16.21 -8.31
N ASN A 461 13.84 -15.22 -8.65
CA ASN A 461 14.29 -14.22 -7.68
C ASN A 461 13.16 -13.33 -7.16
N THR A 462 12.22 -12.95 -8.03
CA THR A 462 11.11 -12.05 -7.66
C THR A 462 9.95 -12.77 -6.98
N LEU A 463 9.71 -14.05 -7.27
CA LEU A 463 8.76 -14.88 -6.53
C LEU A 463 9.16 -14.99 -5.06
N ARG A 464 10.47 -15.07 -4.77
CA ARG A 464 10.97 -15.10 -3.38
C ARG A 464 10.68 -13.85 -2.57
N ASN A 465 10.38 -12.70 -3.19
CA ASN A 465 9.89 -11.52 -2.44
C ASN A 465 8.53 -11.77 -1.77
N PHE A 466 7.76 -12.73 -2.29
CA PHE A 466 6.47 -13.14 -1.74
C PHE A 466 6.62 -14.36 -0.84
N THR A 467 7.21 -15.45 -1.36
CA THR A 467 7.27 -16.73 -0.65
C THR A 467 8.07 -16.66 0.65
N LYS A 468 9.02 -15.72 0.77
CA LYS A 468 9.86 -15.52 1.96
C LYS A 468 9.34 -14.50 2.97
N PHE A 469 8.22 -13.83 2.68
CA PHE A 469 7.78 -12.69 3.49
C PHE A 469 6.27 -12.61 3.70
N ILE A 470 5.49 -13.41 2.98
CA ILE A 470 4.08 -13.69 3.25
C ILE A 470 4.01 -15.19 3.54
N HIS A 471 3.83 -15.54 4.80
CA HIS A 471 3.93 -16.92 5.28
C HIS A 471 2.56 -17.54 5.50
N GLU A 472 2.56 -18.86 5.70
CA GLU A 472 1.42 -19.54 6.31
C GLU A 472 1.06 -18.88 7.64
N GLY A 473 -0.24 -18.64 7.87
CA GLY A 473 -0.73 -17.94 9.06
C GLY A 473 -0.89 -16.42 8.90
N ASP A 474 -0.26 -15.81 7.89
CA ASP A 474 -0.43 -14.37 7.63
C ASP A 474 -1.82 -14.08 7.04
N HIS A 475 -2.32 -12.87 7.21
CA HIS A 475 -3.62 -12.45 6.71
C HIS A 475 -3.47 -11.41 5.62
N LEU A 476 -3.87 -11.74 4.38
CA LEU A 476 -3.89 -10.76 3.29
C LEU A 476 -4.72 -9.54 3.68
N MET A 477 -4.24 -8.34 3.40
CA MET A 477 -4.96 -7.11 3.69
C MET A 477 -5.08 -6.21 2.46
N ALA A 478 -6.08 -5.34 2.47
CA ALA A 478 -6.24 -4.35 1.41
C ALA A 478 -5.14 -3.28 1.44
N VAL A 479 -4.77 -2.78 0.27
CA VAL A 479 -3.80 -1.68 0.08
C VAL A 479 -4.28 -0.80 -1.08
N ASP A 480 -4.08 0.51 -0.98
CA ASP A 480 -4.59 1.51 -1.92
C ASP A 480 -3.78 1.63 -3.24
N ASP A 481 -2.66 0.92 -3.34
CA ASP A 481 -1.80 0.86 -4.53
C ASP A 481 -1.94 -0.46 -5.29
N VAL A 482 -2.30 -0.38 -6.56
CA VAL A 482 -2.46 -1.56 -7.45
C VAL A 482 -1.13 -2.23 -7.81
N SER A 483 0.00 -1.56 -7.56
CA SER A 483 1.35 -2.14 -7.74
C SER A 483 1.88 -2.78 -6.46
N SER A 484 1.01 -2.98 -5.47
CA SER A 484 1.34 -3.55 -4.18
C SER A 484 0.35 -4.64 -3.74
N THR A 485 0.83 -5.51 -2.87
CA THR A 485 0.01 -6.41 -2.03
C THR A 485 0.54 -6.36 -0.60
N ALA A 486 -0.30 -6.65 0.38
CA ALA A 486 0.06 -6.55 1.79
C ALA A 486 -0.55 -7.67 2.62
N ALA A 487 0.10 -8.02 3.72
CA ALA A 487 -0.39 -8.98 4.69
C ALA A 487 -0.05 -8.56 6.12
N VAL A 488 -0.96 -8.79 7.06
CA VAL A 488 -0.69 -8.68 8.50
C VAL A 488 -0.06 -9.99 8.92
N ARG A 489 0.99 -9.94 9.73
CA ARG A 489 1.62 -11.16 10.24
C ARG A 489 0.66 -11.93 11.13
N GLY A 490 0.68 -13.27 11.06
CA GLY A 490 -0.22 -14.13 11.86
C GLY A 490 -0.09 -13.93 13.38
N ASP A 491 1.04 -13.43 13.85
CA ASP A 491 1.25 -13.07 15.26
C ASP A 491 0.72 -11.68 15.66
N GLY A 492 0.26 -10.89 14.69
CA GLY A 492 -0.27 -9.54 14.88
C GLY A 492 0.77 -8.46 15.25
N THR A 493 2.08 -8.77 15.16
CA THR A 493 3.16 -7.86 15.61
C THR A 493 3.77 -7.00 14.50
N GLY A 494 3.31 -7.19 13.26
CA GLY A 494 3.61 -6.30 12.16
C GLY A 494 2.98 -6.72 10.85
N ALA A 495 3.57 -6.26 9.75
CA ALA A 495 3.01 -6.43 8.42
C ALA A 495 4.10 -6.54 7.35
N THR A 496 3.72 -7.04 6.18
CA THR A 496 4.55 -7.09 4.98
C THR A 496 3.81 -6.36 3.86
N ILE A 497 4.54 -5.55 3.08
CA ILE A 497 4.05 -5.00 1.81
C ILE A 497 5.03 -5.40 0.71
N VAL A 498 4.57 -6.05 -0.36
CA VAL A 498 5.39 -6.29 -1.55
C VAL A 498 4.96 -5.31 -2.64
N HIS A 499 5.88 -4.48 -3.10
CA HIS A 499 5.66 -3.41 -4.08
C HIS A 499 6.54 -3.58 -5.33
N ARG A 500 5.99 -3.25 -6.50
CA ARG A 500 6.68 -3.37 -7.79
C ARG A 500 6.87 -2.00 -8.44
N ASN A 501 8.12 -1.58 -8.61
CA ASN A 501 8.46 -0.40 -9.42
C ASN A 501 8.83 -0.82 -10.85
N THR A 502 7.94 -0.53 -11.80
CA THR A 502 8.16 -0.78 -13.24
C THR A 502 8.84 0.37 -13.97
N ALA A 503 9.00 1.53 -13.33
CA ALA A 503 9.59 2.70 -13.94
C ALA A 503 11.09 2.48 -14.18
N ALA A 504 11.63 3.24 -15.14
CA ALA A 504 13.07 3.29 -15.41
C ALA A 504 13.83 4.18 -14.41
N SER A 505 13.12 4.81 -13.46
CA SER A 505 13.66 5.65 -12.40
C SER A 505 13.30 5.10 -11.02
N ALA A 506 14.13 5.41 -10.03
CA ALA A 506 13.77 5.15 -8.64
C ALA A 506 12.52 5.96 -8.24
N GLN A 507 11.80 5.48 -7.24
CA GLN A 507 10.61 6.11 -6.67
C GLN A 507 10.85 6.42 -5.19
N GLN A 508 10.33 7.55 -4.72
CA GLN A 508 10.21 7.80 -3.28
C GLN A 508 8.86 7.23 -2.85
N VAL A 509 8.86 6.28 -1.93
CA VAL A 509 7.66 5.60 -1.43
C VAL A 509 7.50 5.91 0.04
N THR A 510 6.37 6.53 0.39
CA THR A 510 5.94 6.76 1.77
C THR A 510 4.93 5.69 2.15
N ILE A 511 5.23 4.88 3.16
CA ILE A 511 4.29 3.94 3.75
C ILE A 511 3.49 4.70 4.81
N ASP A 512 2.18 4.84 4.60
CA ASP A 512 1.25 5.43 5.57
C ASP A 512 0.60 4.35 6.43
N LEU A 513 0.93 4.36 7.72
CA LEU A 513 0.47 3.42 8.73
C LEU A 513 -0.64 4.02 9.61
N SER A 514 -1.31 5.07 9.12
CA SER A 514 -2.44 5.74 9.76
C SER A 514 -3.58 4.77 10.11
N ASN A 515 -3.81 3.73 9.32
CA ASN A 515 -4.87 2.74 9.55
C ASN A 515 -4.54 1.68 10.63
N PHE A 516 -3.30 1.58 11.11
CA PHE A 516 -2.98 0.70 12.24
C PHE A 516 -3.44 1.31 13.56
N GLY A 517 -3.79 0.52 14.56
CA GLY A 517 -4.14 1.06 15.88
C GLY A 517 -2.92 1.63 16.57
N ASP A 518 -1.91 0.77 16.74
CA ASP A 518 -0.73 1.02 17.55
C ASP A 518 0.56 0.93 16.73
N ILE A 519 1.49 1.84 17.03
CA ILE A 519 2.87 1.82 16.53
C ILE A 519 3.80 1.82 17.75
N ALA A 520 4.57 0.74 17.91
CA ALA A 520 5.48 0.52 19.02
C ALA A 520 6.67 1.49 19.00
N GLU A 521 7.29 1.70 20.15
CA GLU A 521 8.57 2.41 20.22
C GLU A 521 9.66 1.59 19.52
N GLY A 522 10.41 2.23 18.61
CA GLY A 522 11.43 1.54 17.82
C GLY A 522 10.88 0.74 16.63
N ALA A 523 9.61 0.92 16.26
CA ALA A 523 9.04 0.33 15.06
C ALA A 523 9.81 0.75 13.80
N THR A 524 9.98 -0.18 12.85
CA THR A 524 10.81 0.01 11.65
C THR A 524 10.16 -0.52 10.39
N VAL A 525 10.60 0.01 9.25
CA VAL A 525 10.40 -0.57 7.92
C VAL A 525 11.76 -0.97 7.34
N THR A 526 11.94 -2.24 7.02
CA THR A 526 13.15 -2.77 6.39
C THR A 526 12.85 -3.14 4.93
N PRO A 527 13.46 -2.49 3.93
CA PRO A 527 13.24 -2.84 2.54
C PRO A 527 14.13 -4.03 2.11
N VAL A 528 13.55 -5.01 1.44
CA VAL A 528 14.25 -6.14 0.83
C VAL A 528 14.02 -6.10 -0.68
N VAL A 529 15.08 -5.82 -1.43
CA VAL A 529 14.97 -5.43 -2.84
C VAL A 529 15.50 -6.51 -3.78
N THR A 530 14.73 -6.83 -4.80
CA THR A 530 15.17 -7.62 -5.96
C THR A 530 15.20 -6.75 -7.21
N THR A 531 16.37 -6.70 -7.86
CA THR A 531 16.56 -6.08 -9.19
C THR A 531 17.17 -7.08 -10.17
N GLN A 532 17.44 -6.65 -11.40
CA GLN A 532 18.09 -7.51 -12.38
C GLN A 532 19.44 -8.01 -11.87
N ALA A 533 19.68 -9.32 -11.94
CA ALA A 533 20.98 -9.90 -11.63
C ALA A 533 22.09 -9.36 -12.56
N ALA A 534 23.33 -9.38 -12.08
CA ALA A 534 24.49 -8.90 -12.83
C ALA A 534 24.80 -9.77 -14.05
N SER A 535 24.61 -11.09 -13.95
CA SER A 535 24.80 -12.05 -15.04
C SER A 535 24.05 -13.36 -14.76
N LEU A 536 24.00 -14.26 -15.75
CA LEU A 536 23.48 -15.62 -15.56
C LEU A 536 24.46 -16.56 -14.82
N ASP A 537 25.75 -16.18 -14.72
CA ASP A 537 26.73 -16.92 -13.93
C ASP A 537 26.58 -16.64 -12.42
N ASP A 538 25.93 -15.54 -12.07
CA ASP A 538 25.59 -15.13 -10.70
C ASP A 538 24.13 -14.63 -10.66
N PRO A 539 23.16 -15.54 -10.88
CA PRO A 539 21.78 -15.19 -11.15
C PRO A 539 21.05 -14.62 -9.92
N THR A 540 21.61 -14.72 -8.71
CA THR A 540 21.02 -14.19 -7.47
C THR A 540 21.71 -12.92 -6.95
N SER A 541 22.74 -12.41 -7.64
CA SER A 541 23.58 -11.27 -7.21
C SER A 541 22.84 -10.03 -6.68
N ASN A 542 21.62 -9.76 -7.18
CA ASN A 542 20.79 -8.63 -6.76
C ASN A 542 19.38 -9.05 -6.32
N ALA A 543 19.22 -10.28 -5.84
CA ALA A 543 17.96 -10.80 -5.32
C ALA A 543 17.91 -10.69 -3.79
N LEU A 544 16.77 -10.29 -3.24
CA LEU A 544 16.52 -10.16 -1.81
C LEU A 544 17.59 -9.38 -1.03
N VAL A 545 18.09 -8.28 -1.62
CA VAL A 545 19.09 -7.43 -0.98
C VAL A 545 18.40 -6.61 0.12
N GLU A 546 18.67 -6.96 1.37
CA GLU A 546 18.20 -6.23 2.54
C GLU A 546 18.89 -4.85 2.63
N GLY A 547 18.07 -3.81 2.74
CA GLY A 547 18.49 -2.44 2.99
C GLY A 547 18.49 -2.08 4.47
N ALA A 548 18.92 -0.87 4.79
CA ALA A 548 18.89 -0.40 6.17
C ALA A 548 17.45 -0.19 6.67
N ALA A 549 17.16 -0.65 7.88
CA ALA A 549 15.90 -0.38 8.56
C ALA A 549 15.70 1.13 8.74
N VAL A 550 14.52 1.61 8.38
CA VAL A 550 14.08 3.01 8.55
C VAL A 550 13.11 3.05 9.72
N ALA A 551 13.36 3.93 10.70
CA ALA A 551 12.45 4.12 11.81
C ALA A 551 11.12 4.73 11.35
N ILE A 552 10.01 4.22 11.88
CA ILE A 552 8.68 4.79 11.63
C ILE A 552 8.53 6.06 12.48
N ASP A 553 8.13 7.16 11.86
CA ASP A 553 7.67 8.33 12.60
C ASP A 553 6.33 7.99 13.23
N ARG A 554 6.30 7.80 14.55
CA ARG A 554 5.11 7.36 15.28
C ARG A 554 3.99 8.39 15.32
N GLU A 555 4.29 9.68 15.17
CA GLU A 555 3.23 10.70 15.16
C GLU A 555 2.74 10.97 13.75
N ALA A 556 3.65 11.10 12.77
CA ALA A 556 3.22 11.18 11.37
C ALA A 556 2.60 9.85 10.90
N ARG A 557 2.90 8.75 11.60
CA ARG A 557 2.53 7.37 11.29
C ARG A 557 3.04 6.93 9.92
N THR A 558 4.20 7.44 9.50
CA THR A 558 4.76 7.16 8.17
C THR A 558 6.21 6.74 8.21
N ALA A 559 6.66 6.09 7.14
CA ALA A 559 8.08 5.88 6.84
C ALA A 559 8.32 6.06 5.33
N THR A 560 9.34 6.82 4.96
CA THR A 560 9.67 7.09 3.55
C THR A 560 10.97 6.43 3.14
N LEU A 561 10.94 5.68 2.03
CA LEU A 561 12.07 4.91 1.50
C LEU A 561 12.22 5.15 0.00
N THR A 562 13.43 4.96 -0.52
CA THR A 562 13.70 4.99 -1.96
C THR A 562 13.63 3.58 -2.54
N VAL A 563 12.71 3.35 -3.47
CA VAL A 563 12.56 2.10 -4.21
C VAL A 563 13.31 2.19 -5.54
N PRO A 564 14.28 1.31 -5.84
CA PRO A 564 15.02 1.35 -7.10
C PRO A 564 14.14 1.19 -8.34
N ALA A 565 14.60 1.73 -9.47
CA ALA A 565 14.01 1.47 -10.78
C ALA A 565 13.96 -0.04 -11.08
N LYS A 566 12.94 -0.50 -11.82
CA LYS A 566 12.84 -1.89 -12.29
C LYS A 566 13.08 -2.90 -11.17
N SER A 567 12.30 -2.81 -10.10
CA SER A 567 12.49 -3.62 -8.89
C SER A 567 11.20 -4.19 -8.33
N VAL A 568 11.34 -5.25 -7.55
CA VAL A 568 10.34 -5.70 -6.57
C VAL A 568 10.95 -5.48 -5.20
N THR A 569 10.25 -4.75 -4.33
CA THR A 569 10.70 -4.43 -2.97
C THR A 569 9.68 -4.93 -1.98
N THR A 570 10.14 -5.72 -1.02
CA THR A 570 9.34 -6.13 0.14
C THR A 570 9.67 -5.22 1.31
N PHE A 571 8.68 -4.52 1.85
CA PHE A 571 8.78 -3.74 3.07
C PHE A 571 8.35 -4.62 4.24
N VAL A 572 9.32 -5.03 5.06
CA VAL A 572 9.07 -5.74 6.31
C VAL A 572 8.85 -4.71 7.41
N ILE A 573 7.64 -4.70 7.98
CA ILE A 573 7.19 -3.70 8.94
C ILE A 573 7.10 -4.35 10.32
N ASP A 574 7.90 -3.85 11.26
CA ASP A 574 7.98 -4.32 12.63
C ASP A 574 7.38 -3.32 13.60
N GLY A 575 6.58 -3.80 14.56
CA GLY A 575 6.04 -2.99 15.64
C GLY A 575 4.78 -2.20 15.28
N VAL A 576 3.96 -2.72 14.37
CA VAL A 576 2.61 -2.19 14.07
C VAL A 576 1.55 -3.23 14.40
N SER A 577 0.42 -2.81 14.96
CA SER A 577 -0.66 -3.75 15.34
C SER A 577 -2.02 -3.07 15.45
N GLY A 578 -3.08 -3.88 15.43
CA GLY A 578 -4.46 -3.42 15.59
C GLY A 578 -4.97 -2.55 14.43
N VAL A 579 -6.22 -2.11 14.55
CA VAL A 579 -6.92 -1.29 13.56
C VAL A 579 -7.22 0.07 14.19
N ALA A 580 -6.91 1.17 13.49
CA ALA A 580 -7.27 2.51 13.95
C ALA A 580 -8.79 2.68 13.94
N ALA A 581 -9.33 3.43 14.90
CA ALA A 581 -10.76 3.76 14.93
C ALA A 581 -11.22 4.50 13.66
N GLU A 582 -10.32 5.27 13.05
CA GLU A 582 -10.53 6.07 11.84
C GLU A 582 -10.23 5.31 10.54
N ALA A 583 -9.75 4.05 10.63
CA ALA A 583 -9.45 3.25 9.44
C ALA A 583 -10.74 3.09 8.61
N PRO A 584 -10.72 3.35 7.28
CA PRO A 584 -11.92 3.25 6.46
C PRO A 584 -12.54 1.86 6.55
N ALA A 585 -13.76 1.76 7.08
CA ALA A 585 -14.48 0.51 7.27
C ALA A 585 -16.00 0.74 7.38
N LEU A 586 -16.76 -0.35 7.33
CA LEU A 586 -18.17 -0.39 7.74
C LEU A 586 -18.24 -1.01 9.13
N ASN A 587 -18.42 -0.19 10.16
CA ASN A 587 -18.47 -0.61 11.56
C ASN A 587 -19.91 -0.89 12.00
N ASP A 588 -20.11 -1.90 12.84
CA ASP A 588 -21.42 -2.25 13.39
C ASP A 588 -22.03 -1.08 14.19
N GLY A 589 -23.32 -0.82 14.00
CA GLY A 589 -24.06 0.24 14.67
C GLY A 589 -23.78 1.66 14.17
N HIS A 590 -22.74 1.88 13.36
CA HIS A 590 -22.44 3.18 12.77
C HIS A 590 -23.39 3.51 11.62
N ARG A 591 -23.53 4.80 11.32
CA ARG A 591 -24.36 5.31 10.22
C ARG A 591 -23.47 5.89 9.15
N TYR A 592 -23.74 5.55 7.89
CA TYR A 592 -22.93 5.98 6.76
C TYR A 592 -23.76 6.64 5.66
N GLN A 593 -23.18 7.62 4.98
CA GLN A 593 -23.51 7.90 3.58
C GLN A 593 -22.62 7.02 2.69
N LEU A 594 -23.23 6.23 1.81
CA LEU A 594 -22.50 5.40 0.84
C LEU A 594 -22.39 6.14 -0.50
N VAL A 595 -21.20 6.62 -0.85
CA VAL A 595 -20.99 7.51 -2.01
C VAL A 595 -20.42 6.74 -3.19
N GLY A 596 -21.14 6.72 -4.33
CA GLY A 596 -20.73 5.99 -5.53
C GLY A 596 -19.51 6.61 -6.21
N GLY A 597 -18.47 5.81 -6.41
CA GLY A 597 -17.18 6.25 -6.96
C GLY A 597 -17.27 6.82 -8.38
N GLN A 598 -18.25 6.41 -9.18
CA GLN A 598 -18.46 6.92 -10.53
C GLN A 598 -19.03 8.34 -10.59
N SER A 599 -19.69 8.81 -9.53
CA SER A 599 -20.50 10.04 -9.58
C SER A 599 -20.30 11.00 -8.42
N GLY A 600 -19.70 10.56 -7.30
CA GLY A 600 -19.63 11.34 -6.06
C GLY A 600 -21.00 11.54 -5.40
N LYS A 601 -22.01 10.74 -5.76
CA LYS A 601 -23.39 10.84 -5.26
C LYS A 601 -23.72 9.71 -4.29
N ALA A 602 -24.59 10.00 -3.32
CA ALA A 602 -24.93 9.06 -2.26
C ALA A 602 -26.06 8.08 -2.67
N LEU A 603 -25.94 6.84 -2.23
CA LEU A 603 -27.01 5.85 -2.24
C LEU A 603 -28.18 6.37 -1.41
N THR A 604 -29.33 6.51 -2.05
CA THR A 604 -30.52 7.15 -1.48
C THR A 604 -31.70 6.19 -1.52
N ALA A 605 -32.25 5.87 -0.34
CA ALA A 605 -33.46 5.07 -0.20
C ALA A 605 -34.66 5.81 -0.78
N ALA A 606 -35.58 5.13 -1.47
CA ALA A 606 -36.75 5.75 -2.08
C ALA A 606 -37.77 6.27 -1.04
N ALA A 607 -38.42 7.40 -1.32
CA ALA A 607 -39.50 7.92 -0.50
C ALA A 607 -40.81 7.15 -0.77
N GLY A 608 -41.20 6.26 0.15
CA GLY A 608 -42.44 5.48 0.05
C GLY A 608 -42.36 4.25 -0.88
N ALA A 609 -43.52 3.73 -1.28
CA ALA A 609 -43.66 2.50 -2.08
C ALA A 609 -43.61 2.75 -3.59
N THR A 610 -42.59 3.47 -4.06
CA THR A 610 -42.30 3.59 -5.50
C THR A 610 -41.70 2.28 -6.01
N GLY A 611 -41.88 1.94 -7.30
CA GLY A 611 -41.30 0.73 -7.91
C GLY A 611 -39.76 0.70 -8.01
N VAL A 612 -39.08 1.75 -7.54
CA VAL A 612 -37.62 1.86 -7.42
C VAL A 612 -37.28 1.89 -5.94
N ALA A 613 -36.36 1.04 -5.49
CA ALA A 613 -35.96 0.94 -4.10
C ALA A 613 -34.86 1.94 -3.72
N THR A 614 -33.85 2.08 -4.57
CA THR A 614 -32.69 2.95 -4.34
C THR A 614 -32.27 3.70 -5.61
N THR A 615 -31.77 4.91 -5.42
CA THR A 615 -31.21 5.78 -6.47
C THR A 615 -29.94 6.46 -6.00
N ILE A 616 -29.13 7.01 -6.89
CA ILE A 616 -28.06 7.96 -6.50
C ILE A 616 -28.56 9.41 -6.56
N THR A 617 -28.27 10.21 -5.52
CA THR A 617 -28.55 11.65 -5.50
C THR A 617 -27.39 12.46 -4.93
N GLY A 618 -27.34 13.77 -5.22
CA GLY A 618 -26.32 14.65 -4.66
C GLY A 618 -26.26 14.58 -3.13
N LEU A 619 -25.08 14.79 -2.53
CA LEU A 619 -24.90 14.76 -1.08
C LEU A 619 -25.89 15.71 -0.39
N ALA A 620 -26.55 15.20 0.66
CA ALA A 620 -27.59 15.95 1.36
C ALA A 620 -27.06 17.27 1.95
N THR A 621 -27.81 18.34 1.72
CA THR A 621 -27.60 19.65 2.34
C THR A 621 -28.77 20.05 3.26
N ASP A 622 -29.79 19.19 3.37
CA ASP A 622 -30.94 19.36 4.24
C ASP A 622 -31.32 18.04 4.95
N PRO A 623 -32.01 18.10 6.10
CA PRO A 623 -32.34 16.91 6.88
C PRO A 623 -33.25 15.89 6.20
N ALA A 624 -34.12 16.32 5.28
CA ALA A 624 -35.08 15.42 4.64
C ALA A 624 -34.37 14.50 3.62
N LEU A 625 -33.41 15.03 2.86
CA LEU A 625 -32.55 14.23 2.00
C LEU A 625 -31.53 13.43 2.81
N ALA A 626 -30.96 14.01 3.86
CA ALA A 626 -29.97 13.35 4.73
C ALA A 626 -30.52 12.07 5.36
N ALA A 627 -31.76 12.09 5.86
CA ALA A 627 -32.42 10.91 6.41
C ALA A 627 -32.56 9.76 5.38
N ARG A 628 -32.69 10.09 4.08
CA ARG A 628 -32.78 9.08 3.01
C ARG A 628 -31.43 8.54 2.55
N GLN A 629 -30.33 9.20 2.91
CA GLN A 629 -28.97 8.83 2.53
C GLN A 629 -28.17 8.21 3.69
N ALA A 630 -28.72 8.20 4.91
CA ALA A 630 -28.09 7.62 6.08
C ALA A 630 -28.51 6.16 6.26
N TRP A 631 -27.51 5.27 6.23
CA TRP A 631 -27.64 3.82 6.36
C TRP A 631 -26.94 3.36 7.63
N THR A 632 -27.67 2.74 8.55
CA THR A 632 -27.10 2.05 9.70
C THR A 632 -26.59 0.69 9.24
N VAL A 633 -25.34 0.38 9.58
CA VAL A 633 -24.72 -0.92 9.34
C VAL A 633 -25.01 -1.83 10.53
N HIS A 634 -25.47 -3.05 10.25
CA HIS A 634 -25.59 -4.11 11.23
C HIS A 634 -24.75 -5.30 10.80
N GLU A 635 -23.72 -5.64 11.57
CA GLU A 635 -22.87 -6.78 11.29
C GLU A 635 -23.63 -8.09 11.52
N VAL A 636 -23.35 -9.06 10.65
CA VAL A 636 -23.94 -10.41 10.71
C VAL A 636 -22.85 -11.35 11.20
N ALA A 637 -23.23 -12.32 12.04
CA ALA A 637 -22.31 -13.35 12.49
C ALA A 637 -21.61 -14.04 11.31
N ALA A 638 -20.34 -14.36 11.48
CA ALA A 638 -19.54 -15.01 10.47
C ALA A 638 -20.10 -16.39 10.06
N GLY A 639 -19.86 -16.75 8.80
CA GLY A 639 -20.11 -18.09 8.27
C GLY A 639 -18.91 -19.00 8.50
N ASP A 640 -18.76 -20.04 7.67
CA ASP A 640 -17.61 -20.95 7.74
C ASP A 640 -16.30 -20.25 7.33
N ARG A 641 -16.39 -19.25 6.44
CA ARG A 641 -15.30 -18.31 6.15
C ARG A 641 -15.34 -17.14 7.12
N GLU A 642 -14.60 -17.26 8.23
CA GLU A 642 -14.68 -16.35 9.37
C GLU A 642 -14.34 -14.88 9.03
N ALA A 643 -13.42 -14.65 8.08
CA ALA A 643 -13.03 -13.31 7.63
C ALA A 643 -14.04 -12.69 6.65
N THR A 644 -15.01 -13.46 6.13
CA THR A 644 -16.02 -12.95 5.21
C THR A 644 -17.05 -12.10 5.94
N ARG A 645 -16.83 -10.79 5.92
CA ARG A 645 -17.73 -9.81 6.55
C ARG A 645 -19.05 -9.67 5.80
N ARG A 646 -20.14 -9.74 6.55
CA ARG A 646 -21.52 -9.62 6.07
C ARG A 646 -22.24 -8.54 6.87
N VAL A 647 -23.02 -7.72 6.17
CA VAL A 647 -23.78 -6.64 6.79
C VAL A 647 -25.22 -6.59 6.31
N VAL A 648 -26.10 -6.08 7.16
CA VAL A 648 -27.42 -5.56 6.81
C VAL A 648 -27.34 -4.04 6.79
N LEU A 649 -27.95 -3.42 5.78
CA LEU A 649 -28.03 -1.96 5.65
C LEU A 649 -29.46 -1.52 5.95
N GLU A 650 -29.66 -0.82 7.07
CA GLU A 650 -30.95 -0.28 7.51
C GLU A 650 -31.05 1.22 7.19
N ALA A 651 -32.06 1.63 6.42
CA ALA A 651 -32.35 3.03 6.16
C ALA A 651 -32.94 3.70 7.42
N SER A 652 -32.85 5.02 7.53
CA SER A 652 -33.33 5.77 8.72
C SER A 652 -34.84 5.66 9.00
N ASP A 653 -35.64 5.09 8.09
CA ASP A 653 -37.06 4.79 8.31
C ASP A 653 -37.33 3.34 8.77
N GLY A 654 -36.28 2.58 9.08
CA GLY A 654 -36.33 1.22 9.60
C GLY A 654 -36.53 0.13 8.55
N ARG A 655 -36.41 0.46 7.26
CA ARG A 655 -36.43 -0.53 6.17
C ARG A 655 -35.01 -0.98 5.82
N VAL A 656 -34.84 -2.27 5.58
CA VAL A 656 -33.54 -2.85 5.20
C VAL A 656 -33.41 -3.00 3.68
N LEU A 657 -32.19 -2.81 3.17
CA LEU A 657 -31.86 -3.04 1.77
C LEU A 657 -31.73 -4.54 1.47
N GLY A 658 -32.54 -5.02 0.54
CA GLY A 658 -32.42 -6.36 -0.03
C GLY A 658 -32.27 -6.34 -1.54
N ALA A 659 -32.09 -7.53 -2.11
CA ALA A 659 -32.15 -7.74 -3.55
C ALA A 659 -32.86 -9.05 -3.92
N THR A 660 -33.35 -9.08 -5.15
CA THR A 660 -33.88 -10.25 -5.85
C THR A 660 -33.40 -10.20 -7.31
N SER A 661 -33.73 -11.22 -8.11
CA SER A 661 -33.45 -11.20 -9.55
C SER A 661 -34.18 -10.06 -10.30
N ALA A 662 -35.16 -9.41 -9.69
CA ALA A 662 -35.82 -8.21 -10.24
C ALA A 662 -35.10 -6.89 -9.93
N GLY A 663 -34.07 -6.91 -9.07
CA GLY A 663 -33.32 -5.72 -8.62
C GLY A 663 -33.34 -5.56 -7.09
N THR A 664 -32.96 -4.37 -6.62
CA THR A 664 -32.99 -3.99 -5.20
C THR A 664 -34.42 -3.76 -4.69
N ASP A 665 -34.63 -4.02 -3.40
CA ASP A 665 -35.90 -3.76 -2.70
C ASP A 665 -35.67 -3.27 -1.26
N LEU A 666 -36.66 -2.59 -0.68
CA LEU A 666 -36.63 -2.12 0.72
C LEU A 666 -37.69 -2.86 1.53
N ARG A 667 -37.27 -3.58 2.57
CA ARG A 667 -38.13 -4.48 3.35
C ARG A 667 -38.37 -3.95 4.76
N GLN A 668 -39.61 -3.98 5.22
CA GLN A 668 -39.95 -3.67 6.61
C GLN A 668 -39.81 -4.93 7.48
N VAL A 669 -38.60 -5.18 7.96
CA VAL A 669 -38.24 -6.28 8.88
C VAL A 669 -37.25 -5.76 9.91
N THR A 670 -37.10 -6.46 11.05
CA THR A 670 -36.08 -6.11 12.04
C THR A 670 -34.68 -6.45 11.50
N ALA A 671 -33.65 -5.76 12.01
CA ALA A 671 -32.26 -6.07 11.71
C ALA A 671 -31.94 -7.57 11.96
N ASP A 672 -32.38 -8.15 13.08
CA ASP A 672 -32.18 -9.59 13.38
C ASP A 672 -32.81 -10.51 12.33
N ALA A 673 -34.03 -10.21 11.86
CA ALA A 673 -34.70 -11.03 10.85
C ALA A 673 -34.04 -10.89 9.47
N ALA A 674 -33.56 -9.69 9.14
CA ALA A 674 -32.76 -9.43 7.96
C ALA A 674 -31.40 -10.15 8.02
N ALA A 675 -30.77 -10.14 9.19
CA ALA A 675 -29.52 -10.83 9.48
C ALA A 675 -29.67 -12.37 9.45
N ALA A 676 -30.89 -12.92 9.39
CA ALA A 676 -31.16 -14.34 9.16
C ALA A 676 -31.52 -14.68 7.69
N THR A 677 -31.55 -13.69 6.79
CA THR A 677 -32.06 -13.85 5.43
C THR A 677 -30.99 -13.46 4.39
N PRO A 678 -30.46 -14.39 3.58
CA PRO A 678 -29.42 -14.10 2.58
C PRO A 678 -29.75 -12.98 1.60
N ALA A 679 -31.03 -12.82 1.24
CA ALA A 679 -31.45 -11.79 0.31
C ALA A 679 -31.39 -10.35 0.87
N THR A 680 -31.13 -10.16 2.17
CA THR A 680 -30.91 -8.86 2.83
C THR A 680 -29.50 -8.67 3.38
N ARG A 681 -28.62 -9.65 3.19
CA ARG A 681 -27.22 -9.58 3.61
C ARG A 681 -26.33 -9.20 2.44
N TRP A 682 -25.33 -8.39 2.74
CA TRP A 682 -24.37 -7.89 1.77
C TRP A 682 -22.96 -8.27 2.25
N ILE A 683 -22.24 -9.01 1.43
CA ILE A 683 -20.82 -9.31 1.62
C ILE A 683 -20.05 -8.03 1.30
N VAL A 684 -19.20 -7.63 2.24
CA VAL A 684 -18.37 -6.42 2.13
C VAL A 684 -17.04 -6.82 1.51
N ASN A 685 -16.70 -6.23 0.37
CA ASN A 685 -15.45 -6.48 -0.33
C ASN A 685 -14.73 -5.17 -0.65
N THR A 686 -13.41 -5.19 -0.78
CA THR A 686 -12.63 -4.04 -1.28
C THR A 686 -11.40 -4.52 -2.03
N THR A 687 -10.88 -3.69 -2.93
CA THR A 687 -9.58 -3.89 -3.59
C THR A 687 -8.59 -2.79 -3.27
N ASP A 688 -9.03 -1.69 -2.65
CA ASP A 688 -8.21 -0.51 -2.35
C ASP A 688 -8.21 -0.13 -0.86
N GLY A 689 -8.99 -0.82 -0.02
CA GLY A 689 -9.10 -0.56 1.41
C GLY A 689 -9.90 0.69 1.77
N VAL A 690 -10.34 1.51 0.80
CA VAL A 690 -11.00 2.80 1.06
C VAL A 690 -12.42 2.83 0.51
N ARG A 691 -12.67 2.09 -0.59
CA ARG A 691 -13.97 1.96 -1.22
C ARG A 691 -14.39 0.49 -1.23
N TYR A 692 -15.69 0.29 -1.05
CA TYR A 692 -16.25 -1.03 -0.84
C TYR A 692 -17.24 -1.40 -1.94
N SER A 693 -17.17 -2.65 -2.38
CA SER A 693 -18.21 -3.33 -3.14
C SER A 693 -19.10 -4.10 -2.17
N LEU A 694 -20.40 -4.09 -2.43
CA LEU A 694 -21.41 -4.76 -1.62
C LEU A 694 -22.07 -5.83 -2.47
N VAL A 695 -21.82 -7.10 -2.18
CA VAL A 695 -22.35 -8.24 -2.96
C VAL A 695 -23.51 -8.89 -2.23
N ASN A 696 -24.66 -9.01 -2.88
CA ASN A 696 -25.81 -9.64 -2.25
C ASN A 696 -25.59 -11.14 -2.08
N GLU A 697 -25.68 -11.65 -0.84
CA GLU A 697 -25.38 -13.05 -0.51
C GLU A 697 -26.32 -14.04 -1.23
N ALA A 698 -27.60 -13.72 -1.44
CA ALA A 698 -28.50 -14.64 -2.15
C ALA A 698 -28.23 -14.75 -3.65
N LEU A 699 -27.65 -13.71 -4.27
CA LEU A 699 -27.53 -13.61 -5.73
C LEU A 699 -26.09 -13.74 -6.24
N GLY A 700 -25.09 -13.41 -5.43
CA GLY A 700 -23.69 -13.31 -5.88
C GLY A 700 -23.48 -12.13 -6.84
N LEU A 701 -24.30 -11.08 -6.73
CA LEU A 701 -24.27 -9.90 -7.58
C LEU A 701 -23.98 -8.64 -6.75
N ALA A 702 -23.11 -7.77 -7.26
CA ALA A 702 -22.72 -6.52 -6.63
C ALA A 702 -23.82 -5.45 -6.77
N LEU A 703 -23.97 -4.60 -5.76
CA LEU A 703 -24.77 -3.38 -5.80
C LEU A 703 -24.23 -2.45 -6.89
N ASP A 704 -25.07 -2.12 -7.87
CA ASP A 704 -24.63 -1.56 -9.16
C ASP A 704 -25.47 -0.35 -9.57
N VAL A 705 -24.81 0.73 -9.99
CA VAL A 705 -25.48 1.83 -10.68
C VAL A 705 -25.57 1.54 -12.17
N GLY A 706 -26.79 1.23 -12.62
CA GLY A 706 -27.06 0.75 -13.97
C GLY A 706 -26.50 1.65 -15.07
N GLY A 707 -25.75 1.04 -15.99
CA GLY A 707 -25.11 1.73 -17.12
C GLY A 707 -24.03 2.72 -16.72
N GLN A 708 -23.46 2.60 -15.51
CA GLN A 708 -22.47 3.51 -14.92
C GLN A 708 -22.95 4.97 -14.88
N SER A 709 -24.26 5.17 -14.75
CA SER A 709 -24.85 6.50 -14.80
C SER A 709 -24.32 7.40 -13.68
N THR A 710 -24.03 8.65 -14.03
CA THR A 710 -23.73 9.74 -13.09
C THR A 710 -24.90 10.70 -12.90
N ALA A 711 -26.03 10.43 -13.58
CA ALA A 711 -27.21 11.28 -13.57
C ALA A 711 -27.92 11.29 -12.21
N GLU A 712 -28.56 12.41 -11.89
CA GLU A 712 -29.38 12.54 -10.70
C GLU A 712 -30.58 11.57 -10.75
N GLY A 713 -30.80 10.83 -9.66
CA GLY A 713 -31.91 9.87 -9.56
C GLY A 713 -31.72 8.59 -10.36
N ALA A 714 -30.52 8.29 -10.86
CA ALA A 714 -30.25 7.03 -11.53
C ALA A 714 -30.49 5.86 -10.57
N THR A 715 -31.14 4.80 -11.06
CA THR A 715 -31.54 3.63 -10.27
C THR A 715 -30.32 2.79 -9.89
N VAL A 716 -30.31 2.28 -8.65
CA VAL A 716 -29.30 1.34 -8.18
C VAL A 716 -29.93 -0.05 -8.11
N GLY A 717 -29.32 -1.00 -8.80
CA GLY A 717 -29.74 -2.39 -8.87
C GLY A 717 -28.63 -3.34 -8.42
N VAL A 718 -28.57 -4.52 -9.02
CA VAL A 718 -27.46 -5.46 -8.85
C VAL A 718 -26.96 -5.95 -10.21
N TYR A 719 -25.67 -6.22 -10.32
CA TYR A 719 -25.04 -6.75 -11.54
C TYR A 719 -23.80 -7.58 -11.22
N GLY A 720 -23.30 -8.35 -12.19
CA GLY A 720 -22.06 -9.13 -12.02
C GLY A 720 -20.87 -8.22 -11.70
N SER A 721 -20.02 -8.67 -10.78
CA SER A 721 -18.86 -7.92 -10.30
C SER A 721 -17.87 -7.66 -11.43
N ASN A 722 -17.57 -6.39 -11.68
CA ASN A 722 -16.69 -5.95 -12.76
C ASN A 722 -15.60 -4.97 -12.32
N GLY A 723 -15.55 -4.61 -11.03
CA GLY A 723 -14.54 -3.70 -10.48
C GLY A 723 -14.70 -2.24 -10.90
N GLY A 724 -15.77 -1.90 -11.63
CA GLY A 724 -16.05 -0.55 -12.08
C GLY A 724 -16.43 0.38 -10.93
N ALA A 725 -16.15 1.67 -11.09
CA ALA A 725 -16.50 2.70 -10.11
C ALA A 725 -18.00 2.79 -9.78
N ASN A 726 -18.87 2.24 -10.64
CA ASN A 726 -20.32 2.14 -10.45
C ASN A 726 -20.76 1.03 -9.48
N GLN A 727 -19.82 0.19 -9.01
CA GLN A 727 -20.02 -0.83 -7.97
C GLN A 727 -19.18 -0.54 -6.71
N SER A 728 -18.52 0.62 -6.69
CA SER A 728 -17.60 1.03 -5.63
C SER A 728 -18.22 2.15 -4.81
N TRP A 729 -18.24 2.00 -3.49
CA TRP A 729 -18.90 2.90 -2.55
C TRP A 729 -17.92 3.36 -1.48
N ALA A 730 -17.68 4.67 -1.39
CA ALA A 730 -16.93 5.27 -0.29
C ALA A 730 -17.87 5.45 0.92
N PRO A 731 -17.58 4.82 2.08
CA PRO A 731 -18.37 5.00 3.29
C PRO A 731 -17.94 6.29 3.99
N LEU A 732 -18.85 7.26 4.08
CA LEU A 732 -18.67 8.46 4.88
C LEU A 732 -19.36 8.26 6.23
N ASP A 733 -18.58 8.03 7.29
CA ASP A 733 -19.10 7.84 8.65
C ASP A 733 -19.75 9.12 9.17
N LEU A 734 -21.01 9.02 9.58
CA LEU A 734 -21.81 10.15 10.03
C LEU A 734 -21.63 10.43 11.54
N ALA A 735 -20.72 9.72 12.21
CA ALA A 735 -20.28 10.06 13.56
C ALA A 735 -19.32 11.27 13.50
N PRO A 736 -19.67 12.41 14.13
CA PRO A 736 -18.77 13.56 14.23
C PRO A 736 -17.58 13.23 15.13
N LEU A 737 -16.43 13.82 14.84
CA LEU A 737 -15.27 13.73 15.72
C LEU A 737 -15.57 14.39 17.06
N ASP A 738 -15.02 13.81 18.13
CA ASP A 738 -15.07 14.36 19.48
C ASP A 738 -14.31 15.71 19.58
N GLU A 739 -14.61 16.45 20.65
CA GLU A 739 -13.87 17.67 21.04
C GLU A 739 -13.75 18.72 19.91
N GLN A 740 -14.89 19.14 19.39
CA GLN A 740 -14.91 20.20 18.38
C GLN A 740 -14.68 21.55 19.04
N THR A 741 -13.67 22.28 18.58
CA THR A 741 -13.33 23.60 19.13
C THR A 741 -13.42 24.69 18.07
N VAL A 742 -13.75 25.89 18.51
CA VAL A 742 -13.76 27.10 17.68
C VAL A 742 -12.97 28.19 18.38
N ALA A 743 -11.94 28.71 17.72
CA ALA A 743 -11.19 29.85 18.24
C ALA A 743 -11.98 31.16 18.06
N ALA A 744 -12.06 31.96 19.12
CA ALA A 744 -12.62 33.32 19.07
C ALA A 744 -11.80 34.27 19.95
N ARG A 745 -12.02 35.57 19.77
CA ARG A 745 -11.35 36.58 20.60
C ARG A 745 -12.24 37.77 20.92
N THR A 746 -11.90 38.45 22.02
CA THR A 746 -12.53 39.71 22.42
C THR A 746 -11.56 40.59 23.21
N GLN A 747 -11.89 41.88 23.38
CA GLN A 747 -11.13 42.78 24.26
C GLN A 747 -11.58 42.65 25.71
N VAL A 748 -10.72 43.08 26.64
CA VAL A 748 -11.03 43.08 28.08
C VAL A 748 -12.29 43.91 28.35
N GLY A 749 -13.24 43.32 29.06
CA GLY A 749 -14.53 43.92 29.41
C GLY A 749 -15.55 43.94 28.27
N VAL A 750 -15.24 43.31 27.13
CA VAL A 750 -16.14 43.21 25.97
C VAL A 750 -16.58 41.76 25.81
N GLU A 751 -17.89 41.54 25.76
CA GLU A 751 -18.46 40.21 25.47
C GLU A 751 -18.14 39.80 24.02
N PRO A 752 -17.68 38.56 23.77
CA PRO A 752 -17.26 38.13 22.44
C PRO A 752 -18.46 37.98 21.49
N VAL A 753 -18.23 38.27 20.21
CA VAL A 753 -19.15 37.86 19.15
C VAL A 753 -18.73 36.47 18.67
N LEU A 754 -19.40 35.45 19.19
CA LEU A 754 -19.17 34.07 18.76
C LEU A 754 -19.86 33.79 17.42
N PRO A 755 -19.31 32.88 16.59
CA PRO A 755 -19.93 32.55 15.31
C PRO A 755 -21.30 31.89 15.53
N THR A 756 -22.25 32.21 14.65
CA THR A 756 -23.61 31.64 14.71
C THR A 756 -23.70 30.25 14.11
N THR A 757 -22.64 29.81 13.44
CA THR A 757 -22.51 28.48 12.85
C THR A 757 -21.12 27.90 13.10
N ILE A 758 -21.03 26.58 13.19
CA ILE A 758 -19.77 25.84 13.21
C ILE A 758 -19.69 24.89 12.03
N VAL A 759 -18.47 24.58 11.58
CA VAL A 759 -18.23 23.57 10.55
C VAL A 759 -17.89 22.26 11.27
N PRO A 760 -18.81 21.29 11.30
CA PRO A 760 -18.57 20.05 12.03
C PRO A 760 -17.49 19.23 11.33
N ARG A 761 -16.61 18.60 12.10
CA ARG A 761 -15.58 17.69 11.61
C ARG A 761 -15.99 16.23 11.77
N TYR A 762 -15.64 15.42 10.78
CA TYR A 762 -15.86 13.98 10.68
C TYR A 762 -14.54 13.30 10.30
N PRO A 763 -14.45 11.96 10.39
CA PRO A 763 -13.29 11.20 9.91
C PRO A 763 -12.90 11.51 8.46
N TRP A 764 -13.89 11.77 7.61
CA TRP A 764 -13.71 12.12 6.19
C TRP A 764 -13.53 13.63 5.94
N GLY A 765 -13.49 14.46 6.98
CA GLY A 765 -13.21 15.89 6.89
C GLY A 765 -14.35 16.80 7.34
N ALA A 766 -14.41 18.00 6.75
CA ALA A 766 -15.35 19.05 7.15
C ALA A 766 -16.74 18.85 6.53
N GLY A 767 -17.78 18.92 7.36
CA GLY A 767 -19.18 18.89 6.92
C GLY A 767 -19.75 20.26 6.57
N ALA A 768 -21.06 20.30 6.32
CA ALA A 768 -21.77 21.55 6.06
C ALA A 768 -21.87 22.41 7.33
N PRO A 769 -21.72 23.76 7.24
CA PRO A 769 -21.91 24.64 8.39
C PRO A 769 -23.29 24.47 9.03
N VAL A 770 -23.34 24.32 10.35
CA VAL A 770 -24.57 24.12 11.13
C VAL A 770 -24.70 25.17 12.21
N ALA A 771 -25.94 25.53 12.57
CA ALA A 771 -26.20 26.49 13.64
C ALA A 771 -25.70 25.95 14.99
N VAL A 772 -25.13 26.83 15.80
CA VAL A 772 -24.65 26.52 17.16
C VAL A 772 -25.35 27.42 18.17
N GLU A 773 -25.73 26.84 19.29
CA GLU A 773 -26.22 27.56 20.47
C GLU A 773 -25.13 27.59 21.53
N TRP A 774 -24.64 28.79 21.87
CA TRP A 774 -23.59 28.98 22.87
C TRP A 774 -24.17 29.24 24.26
N GLN A 775 -23.53 28.68 25.28
CA GLN A 775 -23.85 28.88 26.68
C GLN A 775 -22.91 29.93 27.28
N LEU A 776 -23.20 31.21 27.02
CA LEU A 776 -22.33 32.30 27.45
C LEU A 776 -22.25 32.43 28.99
N PRO A 777 -21.05 32.58 29.57
CA PRO A 777 -20.89 32.86 30.99
C PRO A 777 -21.29 34.30 31.35
N ASP A 778 -21.37 34.58 32.65
CA ASP A 778 -21.64 35.93 33.17
C ASP A 778 -20.59 36.95 32.68
N ALA A 779 -20.99 38.21 32.51
CA ALA A 779 -20.13 39.27 31.98
C ALA A 779 -18.81 39.50 32.75
N ALA A 780 -18.73 39.07 34.01
CA ALA A 780 -17.51 39.11 34.81
C ALA A 780 -16.40 38.21 34.25
N ALA A 781 -16.73 37.15 33.51
CA ALA A 781 -15.77 36.25 32.87
C ALA A 781 -14.88 36.97 31.84
N TRP A 782 -15.34 38.09 31.27
CA TRP A 782 -14.61 38.88 30.27
C TRP A 782 -13.79 40.02 30.87
N ALA A 783 -13.86 40.23 32.19
CA ALA A 783 -13.25 41.38 32.85
C ALA A 783 -11.72 41.24 33.01
N GLU A 784 -11.20 40.02 32.93
CA GLU A 784 -9.78 39.72 33.08
C GLU A 784 -9.20 39.19 31.77
N ARG A 785 -7.90 39.44 31.55
CA ARG A 785 -7.19 38.84 30.42
C ARG A 785 -7.00 37.34 30.66
N GLY A 786 -7.13 36.54 29.62
CA GLY A 786 -6.95 35.09 29.70
C GLY A 786 -7.84 34.37 28.69
N ARG A 787 -7.99 33.05 28.87
CA ARG A 787 -8.90 32.24 28.06
C ARG A 787 -10.17 31.92 28.83
N VAL A 788 -11.29 32.02 28.13
CA VAL A 788 -12.60 31.56 28.61
C VAL A 788 -13.12 30.50 27.65
N GLU A 789 -13.46 29.34 28.17
CA GLU A 789 -14.11 28.27 27.41
C GLU A 789 -15.63 28.43 27.48
N VAL A 790 -16.27 28.46 26.31
CA VAL A 790 -17.73 28.61 26.20
C VAL A 790 -18.30 27.36 25.56
N PRO A 791 -19.00 26.49 26.31
CA PRO A 791 -19.67 25.33 25.76
C PRO A 791 -20.78 25.76 24.78
N GLY A 792 -20.98 24.95 23.75
CA GLY A 792 -22.02 25.11 22.76
C GLY A 792 -22.56 23.76 22.30
N THR A 793 -23.74 23.80 21.70
CA THR A 793 -24.37 22.62 21.10
C THR A 793 -24.84 22.97 19.70
N ALA A 794 -24.47 22.14 18.74
CA ALA A 794 -24.97 22.19 17.38
C ALA A 794 -25.74 20.90 17.05
N THR A 795 -26.51 20.92 15.97
CA THR A 795 -27.12 19.70 15.42
C THR A 795 -26.83 19.66 13.93
N ASP A 796 -26.27 18.55 13.47
CA ASP A 796 -25.93 18.38 12.06
C ASP A 796 -27.17 18.13 11.18
N VAL A 797 -26.94 18.03 9.87
CA VAL A 797 -28.00 17.70 8.90
C VAL A 797 -28.53 16.27 9.07
N PHE A 798 -27.83 15.38 9.79
CA PHE A 798 -28.22 13.99 10.04
C PHE A 798 -28.99 13.81 11.36
N GLY A 799 -29.18 14.89 12.12
CA GLY A 799 -29.88 14.95 13.40
C GLY A 799 -29.02 14.59 14.61
N GLN A 800 -27.69 14.50 14.47
CA GLN A 800 -26.79 14.22 15.59
C GLN A 800 -26.44 15.50 16.37
N PRO A 801 -26.49 15.48 17.71
CA PRO A 801 -26.00 16.58 18.52
C PRO A 801 -24.47 16.61 18.52
N ILE A 802 -23.90 17.80 18.37
CA ILE A 802 -22.46 18.03 18.37
C ILE A 802 -22.14 18.96 19.54
N ALA A 803 -21.35 18.46 20.49
CA ALA A 803 -20.75 19.29 21.52
C ALA A 803 -19.59 20.07 20.90
N VAL A 804 -19.57 21.38 21.13
CA VAL A 804 -18.52 22.27 20.64
C VAL A 804 -18.11 23.24 21.72
N THR A 805 -16.83 23.56 21.81
CA THR A 805 -16.31 24.53 22.79
C THR A 805 -15.68 25.70 22.06
N ALA A 806 -16.16 26.92 22.30
CA ALA A 806 -15.47 28.11 21.85
C ALA A 806 -14.34 28.45 22.83
N LEU A 807 -13.11 28.48 22.33
CA LEU A 807 -11.92 28.89 23.07
C LEU A 807 -11.74 30.39 22.83
N VAL A 808 -12.22 31.22 23.78
CA VAL A 808 -12.25 32.68 23.62
C VAL A 808 -11.07 33.32 24.32
N ASP A 809 -10.18 33.96 23.56
CA ASP A 809 -9.07 34.72 24.12
C ASP A 809 -9.49 36.18 24.41
N VAL A 810 -9.36 36.58 25.67
CA VAL A 810 -9.71 37.90 26.17
C VAL A 810 -8.44 38.76 26.27
N GLY A 811 -8.27 39.68 25.31
CA GLY A 811 -7.13 40.59 25.25
C GLY A 811 -6.86 41.19 23.88
N GLY A 812 -5.99 42.20 23.85
CA GLY A 812 -5.42 42.74 22.60
C GLY A 812 -4.35 41.79 22.05
N LEU A 813 -4.13 41.83 20.74
CA LEU A 813 -3.05 41.06 20.11
C LEU A 813 -1.70 41.62 20.55
N THR A 814 -0.79 40.74 20.94
CA THR A 814 0.51 41.10 21.52
C THR A 814 1.67 40.77 20.60
N ALA A 815 1.53 39.79 19.71
CA ALA A 815 2.59 39.36 18.78
C ALA A 815 2.01 38.78 17.49
N THR A 816 2.80 38.80 16.41
CA THR A 816 2.52 38.09 15.15
C THR A 816 3.43 36.89 15.00
N ASP A 817 2.94 35.83 14.39
CA ASP A 817 3.74 34.65 14.06
C ASP A 817 4.52 34.91 12.76
N PRO A 818 5.82 34.59 12.71
CA PRO A 818 6.56 34.56 11.45
C PRO A 818 5.89 33.60 10.45
N VAL A 819 5.85 34.00 9.19
CA VAL A 819 5.33 33.19 8.09
C VAL A 819 6.45 32.87 7.09
N SER A 820 6.30 31.81 6.30
CA SER A 820 7.21 31.51 5.19
C SER A 820 6.47 31.36 3.87
N ILE A 821 7.22 31.54 2.78
CA ILE A 821 6.86 31.05 1.45
C ILE A 821 8.08 30.35 0.86
N THR A 822 7.85 29.26 0.12
CA THR A 822 8.91 28.53 -0.58
C THR A 822 8.83 28.82 -2.07
N VAL A 823 9.97 29.13 -2.70
CA VAL A 823 10.09 29.46 -4.12
C VAL A 823 11.31 28.79 -4.72
N ALA A 824 11.23 28.40 -5.99
CA ALA A 824 12.39 27.82 -6.67
C ALA A 824 13.45 28.90 -6.95
N ALA A 825 14.72 28.50 -6.93
CA ALA A 825 15.83 29.35 -7.35
C ALA A 825 15.59 29.91 -8.77
N GLY A 826 15.78 31.23 -8.90
CA GLY A 826 15.48 32.00 -10.11
C GLY A 826 14.03 32.53 -10.19
N ALA A 827 13.22 32.37 -9.14
CA ALA A 827 11.88 32.95 -9.10
C ALA A 827 11.90 34.48 -9.30
N SER A 828 10.93 35.00 -10.04
CA SER A 828 10.83 36.46 -10.27
C SER A 828 10.34 37.19 -9.02
N LEU A 829 10.89 38.38 -8.74
CA LEU A 829 10.47 39.23 -7.62
C LEU A 829 8.95 39.49 -7.62
N ALA A 830 8.35 39.74 -8.78
CA ALA A 830 6.90 39.95 -8.90
C ALA A 830 6.10 38.69 -8.54
N GLY A 831 6.63 37.51 -8.83
CA GLY A 831 6.03 36.23 -8.43
C GLY A 831 6.07 36.01 -6.91
N VAL A 832 7.20 36.31 -6.28
CA VAL A 832 7.36 36.24 -4.81
C VAL A 832 6.40 37.21 -4.11
N GLN A 833 6.31 38.45 -4.60
CA GLN A 833 5.39 39.46 -4.06
C GLN A 833 3.92 39.05 -4.18
N ALA A 834 3.55 38.40 -5.29
CA ALA A 834 2.20 37.92 -5.52
C ALA A 834 1.86 36.69 -4.66
N ALA A 835 2.86 35.88 -4.30
CA ALA A 835 2.69 34.70 -3.45
C ALA A 835 2.71 35.01 -1.95
N ALA A 836 3.21 36.18 -1.56
CA ALA A 836 3.30 36.58 -0.17
C ALA A 836 1.91 36.71 0.49
N PRO A 837 1.74 36.23 1.73
CA PRO A 837 0.45 36.24 2.38
C PRO A 837 0.00 37.68 2.68
N ALA A 838 -1.28 37.98 2.46
CA ALA A 838 -1.87 39.29 2.74
C ALA A 838 -2.18 39.50 4.24
N THR A 839 -2.09 38.44 5.03
CA THR A 839 -2.26 38.43 6.48
C THR A 839 -1.11 37.70 7.16
N VAL A 840 -0.92 37.94 8.45
CA VAL A 840 -0.10 37.10 9.31
C VAL A 840 -0.93 36.63 10.51
N PRO A 841 -0.67 35.44 11.06
CA PRO A 841 -1.33 35.02 12.29
C PRO A 841 -0.84 35.92 13.44
N ALA A 842 -1.75 36.31 14.33
CA ALA A 842 -1.42 37.07 15.54
C ALA A 842 -2.11 36.49 16.77
N ARG A 843 -1.46 36.60 17.93
CA ARG A 843 -1.88 35.93 19.18
C ARG A 843 -2.16 36.92 20.30
N VAL A 844 -3.01 36.50 21.24
CA VAL A 844 -3.24 37.19 22.52
C VAL A 844 -2.38 36.51 23.59
N GLY A 845 -1.29 37.15 24.00
CA GLY A 845 -0.34 36.56 24.96
C GLY A 845 0.14 35.18 24.50
N ALA A 846 0.12 34.21 25.41
CA ALA A 846 0.57 32.83 25.22
C ALA A 846 -0.45 31.91 24.51
N SER A 847 -1.55 32.44 23.98
CA SER A 847 -2.62 31.61 23.43
C SER A 847 -2.15 30.71 22.28
N GLU A 848 -2.57 29.44 22.27
CA GLU A 848 -2.37 28.58 21.09
C GLU A 848 -3.21 29.01 19.87
N ASN A 849 -4.25 29.83 20.06
CA ASN A 849 -5.03 30.37 18.94
C ASN A 849 -4.30 31.55 18.30
N ALA A 850 -4.26 31.54 16.97
CA ALA A 850 -3.81 32.66 16.17
C ALA A 850 -4.95 33.18 15.29
N PHE A 851 -4.93 34.49 15.03
CA PHE A 851 -5.95 35.20 14.28
C PHE A 851 -5.29 35.96 13.14
N ASP A 852 -5.73 35.73 11.91
CA ASP A 852 -5.20 36.41 10.73
C ASP A 852 -5.44 37.92 10.79
N VAL A 853 -4.36 38.69 10.69
CA VAL A 853 -4.40 40.15 10.65
C VAL A 853 -3.75 40.70 9.38
N PRO A 854 -4.30 41.76 8.76
CA PRO A 854 -3.73 42.35 7.56
C PRO A 854 -2.29 42.82 7.78
N VAL A 855 -1.41 42.49 6.83
CA VAL A 855 0.01 42.87 6.87
C VAL A 855 0.40 43.68 5.64
N THR A 856 1.30 44.63 5.81
CA THR A 856 2.01 45.31 4.71
C THR A 856 3.48 44.94 4.75
N TRP A 857 3.98 44.31 3.69
CA TRP A 857 5.38 43.90 3.54
C TRP A 857 6.26 45.02 2.98
N ASP A 858 7.48 45.15 3.49
CA ASP A 858 8.52 46.05 2.96
C ASP A 858 9.44 45.28 1.99
N TRP A 859 9.21 45.50 0.70
CA TRP A 859 9.97 44.83 -0.37
C TRP A 859 11.30 45.51 -0.73
N SER A 860 11.66 46.62 -0.06
CA SER A 860 12.84 47.40 -0.42
C SER A 860 14.17 46.67 -0.25
N THR A 861 14.17 45.57 0.52
CA THR A 861 15.36 44.77 0.85
C THR A 861 15.52 43.49 0.02
N LEU A 862 14.53 43.11 -0.80
CA LEU A 862 14.57 41.88 -1.60
C LEU A 862 14.91 42.19 -3.07
N THR A 863 15.99 41.60 -3.57
CA THR A 863 16.45 41.75 -4.96
C THR A 863 16.30 40.46 -5.76
N ALA A 864 16.44 40.54 -7.09
CA ALA A 864 16.41 39.35 -7.95
C ALA A 864 17.62 38.43 -7.73
N ASP A 865 18.76 38.97 -7.31
CA ASP A 865 19.97 38.18 -7.03
C ASP A 865 19.78 37.32 -5.77
N ASP A 866 19.05 37.81 -4.77
CA ASP A 866 18.72 37.05 -3.55
C ASP A 866 17.82 35.83 -3.83
N LEU A 867 17.10 35.84 -4.96
CA LEU A 867 16.22 34.76 -5.39
C LEU A 867 16.91 33.76 -6.32
N ALA A 868 18.15 34.04 -6.75
CA ALA A 868 18.90 33.19 -7.66
C ALA A 868 19.63 32.03 -6.94
N GLU A 869 19.90 32.17 -5.66
CA GLU A 869 20.67 31.22 -4.85
C GLU A 869 19.78 30.55 -3.79
N VAL A 870 19.99 29.26 -3.54
CA VAL A 870 19.29 28.52 -2.49
C VAL A 870 19.63 29.09 -1.11
N GLY A 871 18.62 29.33 -0.28
CA GLY A 871 18.78 29.91 1.05
C GLY A 871 17.51 30.51 1.63
N VAL A 872 17.65 31.27 2.72
CA VAL A 872 16.53 31.95 3.38
C VAL A 872 16.73 33.46 3.34
N VAL A 873 15.76 34.19 2.79
CA VAL A 873 15.76 35.65 2.75
C VAL A 873 14.62 36.19 3.62
N ARG A 874 14.89 37.16 4.50
CA ARG A 874 13.87 37.70 5.41
C ARG A 874 13.33 39.03 4.88
N VAL A 875 12.01 39.16 4.88
CA VAL A 875 11.27 40.38 4.52
C VAL A 875 10.49 40.85 5.75
N SER A 876 10.71 42.11 6.15
CA SER A 876 9.98 42.71 7.27
C SER A 876 8.61 43.20 6.83
N GLY A 877 7.63 43.17 7.73
CA GLY A 877 6.31 43.74 7.52
C GLY A 877 5.74 44.40 8.77
N THR A 878 4.60 45.06 8.62
CA THR A 878 3.82 45.63 9.72
C THR A 878 2.38 45.14 9.62
N ALA A 879 1.92 44.43 10.65
CA ALA A 879 0.54 44.01 10.80
C ALA A 879 -0.26 45.07 11.56
N THR A 880 -1.50 45.32 11.16
CA THR A 880 -2.37 46.32 11.82
C THR A 880 -3.63 45.66 12.34
N ALA A 881 -3.88 45.75 13.65
CA ALA A 881 -5.08 45.23 14.30
C ALA A 881 -5.39 46.01 15.58
N ASP A 882 -6.68 46.22 15.88
CA ASP A 882 -7.15 46.94 17.08
C ASP A 882 -6.49 48.32 17.30
N ASP A 883 -6.28 49.08 16.22
CA ASP A 883 -5.54 50.35 16.19
C ASP A 883 -4.07 50.26 16.66
N ALA A 884 -3.52 49.05 16.81
CA ALA A 884 -2.13 48.77 17.11
C ALA A 884 -1.37 48.28 15.87
N GLN A 885 -0.07 48.60 15.82
CA GLN A 885 0.85 48.09 14.81
C GLN A 885 1.80 47.08 15.44
N LEU A 886 1.84 45.87 14.88
CA LEU A 886 2.72 44.80 15.32
C LEU A 886 3.77 44.52 14.23
N PRO A 887 5.05 44.30 14.60
CA PRO A 887 6.06 43.87 13.64
C PRO A 887 5.69 42.48 13.10
N ALA A 888 5.93 42.24 11.81
CA ALA A 888 5.71 40.96 11.14
C ALA A 888 6.98 40.53 10.37
N GLN A 889 7.18 39.23 10.18
CA GLN A 889 8.27 38.68 9.38
C GLN A 889 7.78 37.64 8.38
N LEU A 890 8.34 37.71 7.18
CA LEU A 890 8.21 36.72 6.12
C LEU A 890 9.59 36.12 5.82
N ALA A 891 9.71 34.80 5.87
CA ALA A 891 10.85 34.07 5.35
C ALA A 891 10.56 33.61 3.91
N VAL A 892 11.36 34.05 2.95
CA VAL A 892 11.36 33.55 1.57
C VAL A 892 12.41 32.46 1.49
N LEU A 893 11.96 31.21 1.46
CA LEU A 893 12.78 30.02 1.35
C LEU A 893 13.03 29.76 -0.14
N VAL A 894 14.25 30.02 -0.60
CA VAL A 894 14.66 29.73 -1.97
C VAL A 894 15.24 28.32 -1.99
N THR A 895 14.60 27.39 -2.70
CA THR A 895 15.02 25.99 -2.79
C THR A 895 15.35 25.62 -4.22
N GLU A 896 15.98 24.45 -4.41
CA GLU A 896 16.14 23.90 -5.75
C GLU A 896 14.77 23.68 -6.40
N GLY A 897 14.69 24.00 -7.70
CA GLY A 897 13.50 23.78 -8.50
C GLY A 897 13.45 22.36 -9.05
N THR A 898 12.34 21.65 -8.85
CA THR A 898 12.06 20.35 -9.48
C THR A 898 10.97 20.49 -10.53
N LEU A 899 11.01 19.67 -11.57
CA LEU A 899 10.01 19.72 -12.64
C LEU A 899 8.76 18.94 -12.24
N ARG A 900 7.62 19.62 -12.11
CA ARG A 900 6.32 18.98 -11.87
C ARG A 900 5.47 18.96 -13.13
N ASN A 901 4.99 17.77 -13.53
CA ASN A 901 3.98 17.65 -14.59
C ASN A 901 2.62 18.12 -14.06
N PHE A 902 2.17 19.31 -14.47
CA PHE A 902 0.89 19.86 -14.02
C PHE A 902 -0.25 19.63 -15.04
N ASN A 903 0.01 18.93 -16.15
CA ASN A 903 -1.02 18.69 -17.16
C ASN A 903 -2.23 17.87 -16.61
N PRO A 904 -2.07 16.91 -15.67
CA PRO A 904 -3.19 16.21 -15.05
C PRO A 904 -4.05 17.05 -14.09
N ASP A 905 -3.62 18.26 -13.72
CA ASP A 905 -4.33 19.13 -12.77
C ASP A 905 -5.80 19.41 -13.16
N THR A 906 -6.67 19.49 -12.15
CA THR A 906 -8.05 19.93 -12.34
C THR A 906 -8.10 21.34 -12.93
N GLY A 907 -8.99 21.59 -13.90
CA GLY A 907 -9.12 22.88 -14.57
C GLY A 907 -8.31 23.01 -15.87
N THR A 908 -7.46 22.03 -16.19
CA THR A 908 -6.89 21.90 -17.53
C THR A 908 -7.93 21.34 -18.50
N THR A 909 -8.14 22.01 -19.62
CA THR A 909 -9.01 21.54 -20.70
C THR A 909 -8.18 21.02 -21.86
N ALA A 910 -8.44 19.79 -22.30
CA ALA A 910 -7.77 19.16 -23.42
C ALA A 910 -8.67 19.15 -24.67
N SER A 911 -8.09 19.41 -25.84
CA SER A 911 -8.77 19.27 -27.14
C SER A 911 -7.82 18.78 -28.23
N ALA A 912 -8.33 17.90 -29.10
CA ALA A 912 -7.60 17.38 -30.25
C ALA A 912 -8.23 17.87 -31.57
N SER A 913 -7.44 17.99 -32.63
CA SER A 913 -7.96 18.31 -33.98
C SER A 913 -8.80 17.19 -34.60
N SER A 914 -8.61 15.95 -34.14
CA SER A 914 -9.30 14.72 -34.57
C SER A 914 -9.16 13.66 -33.49
N THR A 915 -10.07 12.70 -33.37
CA THR A 915 -9.99 11.65 -32.34
C THR A 915 -10.71 10.38 -32.81
N GLU A 916 -10.08 9.23 -32.60
CA GLU A 916 -10.68 7.92 -32.78
C GLU A 916 -11.73 7.64 -31.68
N PRO A 917 -12.95 7.17 -32.02
CA PRO A 917 -13.92 6.74 -31.02
C PRO A 917 -13.32 5.71 -30.06
N GLY A 918 -13.40 5.96 -28.75
CA GLY A 918 -12.82 5.10 -27.70
C GLY A 918 -11.45 5.56 -27.15
N TYR A 919 -10.80 6.53 -27.79
CA TYR A 919 -9.48 7.05 -27.40
C TYR A 919 -9.49 8.57 -27.19
N PRO A 920 -10.25 9.08 -26.21
CA PRO A 920 -10.41 10.51 -25.97
C PRO A 920 -9.09 11.18 -25.55
N ILE A 921 -8.91 12.46 -25.88
CA ILE A 921 -7.68 13.21 -25.56
C ILE A 921 -7.40 13.26 -24.04
N ASP A 922 -8.40 13.22 -23.16
CA ASP A 922 -8.13 13.24 -21.72
C ASP A 922 -7.31 12.04 -21.22
N ARG A 923 -7.22 10.95 -21.99
CA ARG A 923 -6.30 9.85 -21.68
C ARG A 923 -4.83 10.18 -21.91
N THR A 924 -4.48 11.30 -22.55
CA THR A 924 -3.08 11.73 -22.69
C THR A 924 -2.62 12.69 -21.59
N ARG A 925 -3.36 12.72 -20.50
CA ARG A 925 -3.07 13.49 -19.28
C ARG A 925 -3.48 12.73 -18.02
N ASN A 926 -3.62 11.41 -18.13
CA ASN A 926 -4.09 10.54 -17.05
C ASN A 926 -2.94 9.94 -16.25
N GLY A 927 -1.69 10.19 -16.64
CA GLY A 927 -0.49 9.65 -15.98
C GLY A 927 -0.12 8.24 -16.42
N VAL A 928 -0.88 7.60 -17.32
CA VAL A 928 -0.58 6.28 -17.86
C VAL A 928 0.38 6.45 -19.04
N LEU A 929 1.64 6.08 -18.84
CA LEU A 929 2.72 6.47 -19.74
C LEU A 929 2.88 5.58 -20.98
N ASP A 930 2.15 4.47 -21.05
CA ASP A 930 2.35 3.40 -22.02
C ASP A 930 1.05 2.80 -22.59
N ASP A 931 -0.12 3.38 -22.33
CA ASP A 931 -1.37 2.93 -22.92
C ASP A 931 -1.59 3.51 -24.32
N LYS A 932 -2.56 2.96 -25.04
CA LYS A 932 -3.12 3.60 -26.24
C LYS A 932 -4.05 4.72 -25.79
N GLY A 933 -3.51 5.83 -25.29
CA GLY A 933 -4.30 6.92 -24.71
C GLY A 933 -5.19 7.63 -25.74
N TRP A 934 -4.57 8.20 -26.77
CA TRP A 934 -5.26 8.90 -27.86
C TRP A 934 -4.81 8.43 -29.23
N SER A 935 -5.73 8.42 -30.20
CA SER A 935 -5.46 8.11 -31.61
C SER A 935 -6.11 9.11 -32.56
N ASN A 936 -5.41 9.46 -33.64
CA ASN A 936 -5.95 10.34 -34.68
C ASN A 936 -6.69 9.60 -35.81
N TRP A 937 -6.81 8.27 -35.74
CA TRP A 937 -7.47 7.48 -36.78
C TRP A 937 -8.98 7.70 -36.74
N VAL A 938 -9.54 8.24 -37.82
CA VAL A 938 -10.99 8.37 -38.00
C VAL A 938 -11.40 7.51 -39.18
N SER A 939 -12.52 6.79 -39.07
CA SER A 939 -12.93 5.80 -40.09
C SER A 939 -12.82 6.36 -41.53
N GLY A 940 -11.93 5.77 -42.33
CA GLY A 940 -11.69 6.16 -43.72
C GLY A 940 -10.80 7.40 -43.94
N THR A 941 -10.26 8.02 -42.90
CA THR A 941 -9.35 9.19 -43.00
C THR A 941 -8.18 9.08 -42.01
N LYS A 942 -6.98 9.35 -42.51
CA LYS A 942 -5.74 9.37 -41.74
C LYS A 942 -5.13 10.77 -41.82
N PRO A 943 -5.44 11.66 -40.87
CA PRO A 943 -4.97 13.05 -40.93
C PRO A 943 -3.45 13.12 -40.98
N ALA A 944 -2.91 13.85 -41.97
CA ALA A 944 -1.46 14.02 -42.15
C ALA A 944 -0.83 14.93 -41.08
N GLN A 945 -1.65 15.74 -40.40
CA GLN A 945 -1.25 16.55 -39.26
C GLN A 945 -2.36 16.51 -38.22
N SER A 946 -2.00 16.51 -36.94
CA SER A 946 -2.94 16.66 -35.84
C SER A 946 -2.34 17.51 -34.72
N THR A 947 -3.21 18.13 -33.92
CA THR A 947 -2.78 18.93 -32.77
C THR A 947 -3.43 18.42 -31.50
N LEU A 948 -2.65 18.34 -30.42
CA LEU A 948 -3.15 18.20 -29.05
C LEU A 948 -2.96 19.54 -28.35
N THR A 949 -4.03 20.09 -27.80
CA THR A 949 -4.04 21.41 -27.16
C THR A 949 -4.54 21.29 -25.72
N TYR A 950 -3.77 21.85 -24.80
CA TYR A 950 -4.05 21.93 -23.37
C TYR A 950 -4.14 23.40 -23.00
N GLN A 951 -5.19 23.79 -22.28
CA GLN A 951 -5.38 25.16 -21.77
C GLN A 951 -5.63 25.12 -20.28
N TYR A 952 -5.11 26.12 -19.57
CA TYR A 952 -5.04 26.12 -18.11
C TYR A 952 -5.89 27.26 -17.56
N ALA A 953 -6.51 27.03 -16.39
CA ALA A 953 -7.34 28.04 -15.73
C ALA A 953 -6.52 29.24 -15.20
N LYS A 954 -5.22 29.04 -14.94
CA LYS A 954 -4.27 30.08 -14.49
C LYS A 954 -2.97 30.03 -15.31
N PRO A 955 -2.17 31.11 -15.36
CA PRO A 955 -0.85 31.08 -15.98
C PRO A 955 0.14 30.16 -15.22
N HIS A 956 0.98 29.42 -15.95
CA HIS A 956 2.06 28.56 -15.44
C HIS A 956 3.40 28.93 -16.06
N GLN A 957 4.52 28.64 -15.38
CA GLN A 957 5.88 28.81 -15.94
C GLN A 957 6.30 27.54 -16.68
N VAL A 958 5.85 27.38 -17.92
CA VAL A 958 6.14 26.19 -18.72
C VAL A 958 7.58 26.23 -19.20
N GLN A 959 8.33 25.16 -18.93
CA GLN A 959 9.73 25.04 -19.38
C GLN A 959 10.04 23.72 -20.08
N GLN A 960 9.16 22.71 -19.94
CA GLN A 960 9.32 21.45 -20.64
C GLN A 960 7.97 20.85 -21.06
N VAL A 961 7.95 20.24 -22.25
CA VAL A 961 6.82 19.43 -22.75
C VAL A 961 7.36 18.09 -23.23
N THR A 962 6.90 16.99 -22.65
CA THR A 962 7.27 15.63 -23.06
C THR A 962 6.08 14.94 -23.70
N VAL A 963 6.27 14.34 -24.88
CA VAL A 963 5.26 13.58 -25.60
C VAL A 963 5.70 12.13 -25.69
N ARG A 964 4.90 11.22 -25.13
CA ARG A 964 5.11 9.78 -25.18
C ARG A 964 4.20 9.18 -26.24
N PHE A 965 4.80 8.65 -27.30
CA PHE A 965 4.05 7.96 -28.34
C PHE A 965 3.79 6.51 -27.95
N TYR A 966 2.74 5.91 -28.53
CA TYR A 966 2.43 4.49 -28.35
C TYR A 966 2.76 3.70 -29.62
N ARG A 967 3.21 2.46 -29.45
CA ARG A 967 3.56 1.56 -30.56
C ARG A 967 2.35 0.72 -30.97
N ASP A 968 1.79 1.02 -32.14
CA ASP A 968 0.75 0.23 -32.82
C ASP A 968 1.19 0.01 -34.27
N GLY A 969 2.07 -0.98 -34.45
CA GLY A 969 2.83 -1.18 -35.68
C GLY A 969 4.18 -0.45 -35.67
N THR A 970 4.63 0.02 -36.84
CA THR A 970 6.02 0.52 -37.04
C THR A 970 6.14 2.04 -37.22
N THR A 971 5.02 2.76 -37.37
CA THR A 971 5.01 4.21 -37.66
C THR A 971 3.78 4.92 -37.07
N SER A 972 3.32 4.48 -35.90
CA SER A 972 2.17 5.06 -35.19
C SER A 972 2.48 6.39 -34.47
N TRP A 973 3.60 7.06 -34.79
CA TRP A 973 4.06 8.29 -34.16
C TRP A 973 4.39 9.37 -35.19
N ALA A 974 4.62 10.60 -34.72
CA ALA A 974 4.89 11.73 -35.60
C ALA A 974 6.22 11.56 -36.34
N GLN A 975 6.27 11.98 -37.61
CA GLN A 975 7.51 12.19 -38.35
C GLN A 975 8.23 13.46 -37.88
N SER A 976 7.46 14.49 -37.53
CA SER A 976 7.98 15.73 -36.96
C SER A 976 6.97 16.36 -36.01
N MET A 977 7.48 17.12 -35.06
CA MET A 977 6.69 17.76 -34.00
C MET A 977 7.10 19.22 -33.80
N GLN A 978 6.14 20.08 -33.50
CA GLN A 978 6.36 21.45 -33.03
C GLN A 978 5.60 21.68 -31.72
N VAL A 979 6.19 22.45 -30.81
CA VAL A 979 5.54 22.89 -29.57
C VAL A 979 5.24 24.39 -29.65
N GLN A 980 4.01 24.76 -29.34
CA GLN A 980 3.57 26.15 -29.15
C GLN A 980 3.09 26.35 -27.71
N VAL A 981 3.31 27.55 -27.19
CA VAL A 981 2.80 28.02 -25.90
C VAL A 981 1.84 29.19 -26.12
N ARG A 982 0.85 29.33 -25.25
CA ARG A 982 -0.13 30.42 -25.30
C ARG A 982 0.21 31.47 -24.25
N GLY A 983 0.50 32.70 -24.64
CA GLY A 983 0.75 33.81 -23.72
C GLY A 983 -0.46 34.18 -22.86
N THR A 984 -0.27 35.07 -21.88
CA THR A 984 -1.35 35.62 -21.03
C THR A 984 -2.28 36.57 -21.80
N ASP A 985 -1.82 37.10 -22.93
CA ASP A 985 -2.61 37.85 -23.91
C ASP A 985 -3.50 36.95 -24.80
N GLY A 986 -3.35 35.63 -24.65
CA GLY A 986 -4.09 34.62 -25.38
C GLY A 986 -3.52 34.25 -26.76
N ALA A 987 -2.37 34.83 -27.15
CA ALA A 987 -1.71 34.55 -28.43
C ALA A 987 -0.90 33.24 -28.37
N TRP A 988 -0.95 32.44 -29.45
CA TRP A 988 -0.11 31.26 -29.60
C TRP A 988 1.21 31.61 -30.29
N VAL A 989 2.32 31.30 -29.65
CA VAL A 989 3.67 31.48 -30.19
C VAL A 989 4.43 30.17 -30.11
N ALA A 990 5.44 29.98 -30.96
CA ALA A 990 6.31 28.83 -30.84
C ALA A 990 7.07 28.87 -29.51
N ALA A 991 7.25 27.70 -28.88
CA ALA A 991 8.14 27.60 -27.73
C ALA A 991 9.59 27.92 -28.17
N PRO A 992 10.42 28.55 -27.32
CA PRO A 992 11.79 28.86 -27.67
C PRO A 992 12.57 27.63 -28.15
N GLY A 993 13.27 27.74 -29.26
CA GLY A 993 13.99 26.62 -29.88
C GLY A 993 13.09 25.62 -30.61
N TRP A 994 11.77 25.84 -30.68
CA TRP A 994 10.77 25.07 -31.42
C TRP A 994 10.01 25.94 -32.44
N GLU A 995 10.67 26.98 -32.98
CA GLU A 995 10.12 27.88 -34.00
C GLU A 995 9.75 27.15 -35.30
N THR A 996 10.37 26.00 -35.55
CA THR A 996 10.07 25.08 -36.65
C THR A 996 9.83 23.66 -36.13
N ALA A 997 9.08 22.86 -36.90
CA ALA A 997 8.85 21.46 -36.56
C ALA A 997 10.17 20.67 -36.65
N LYS A 998 10.50 19.92 -35.58
CA LYS A 998 11.69 19.08 -35.48
C LYS A 998 11.37 17.64 -35.85
N PRO A 999 12.31 16.90 -36.49
CA PRO A 999 12.12 15.49 -36.77
C PRO A 999 12.05 14.67 -35.47
N VAL A 1000 11.20 13.65 -35.45
CA VAL A 1000 11.12 12.67 -34.37
C VAL A 1000 11.88 11.41 -34.79
N ALA A 1001 12.95 11.09 -34.06
CA ALA A 1001 13.77 9.94 -34.36
C ALA A 1001 13.11 8.66 -33.84
N SER A 1002 13.13 7.59 -34.64
CA SER A 1002 12.68 6.27 -34.18
C SER A 1002 13.82 5.60 -33.38
N PRO A 1003 13.54 5.11 -32.16
CA PRO A 1003 14.51 4.35 -31.37
C PRO A 1003 15.04 3.11 -32.11
N ALA A 1004 16.31 2.77 -31.90
CA ALA A 1004 16.96 1.64 -32.55
C ALA A 1004 16.46 0.27 -32.04
N ASP A 1005 15.93 0.23 -30.83
CA ASP A 1005 15.32 -0.93 -30.19
C ASP A 1005 13.88 -1.22 -30.67
N GLY A 1006 13.33 -0.35 -31.52
CA GLY A 1006 11.99 -0.48 -32.08
C GLY A 1006 10.86 -0.04 -31.13
N SER A 1007 11.17 0.55 -29.97
CA SER A 1007 10.21 1.17 -29.07
C SER A 1007 9.58 2.43 -29.68
N ALA A 1008 8.45 2.89 -29.12
CA ALA A 1008 7.88 4.17 -29.52
C ALA A 1008 8.73 5.33 -28.98
N PRO A 1009 8.89 6.43 -29.75
CA PRO A 1009 9.71 7.55 -29.32
C PRO A 1009 9.10 8.31 -28.14
N ILE A 1010 9.97 8.85 -27.31
CA ILE A 1010 9.66 9.88 -26.31
C ILE A 1010 10.34 11.17 -26.77
N VAL A 1011 9.58 12.25 -26.89
CA VAL A 1011 10.10 13.53 -27.36
C VAL A 1011 9.97 14.58 -26.28
N THR A 1012 11.10 15.04 -25.75
CA THR A 1012 11.16 16.10 -24.74
C THR A 1012 11.57 17.42 -25.38
N ALA A 1013 10.74 18.45 -25.16
CA ALA A 1013 10.93 19.82 -25.57
C ALA A 1013 11.27 20.69 -24.36
N GLU A 1014 12.56 20.95 -24.12
CA GLU A 1014 13.04 21.85 -23.07
C GLU A 1014 13.33 23.24 -23.64
N PHE A 1015 12.99 24.27 -22.87
CA PHE A 1015 13.22 25.67 -23.22
C PHE A 1015 13.25 26.56 -21.96
N ALA A 1016 13.74 27.79 -22.10
CA ALA A 1016 13.70 28.78 -21.02
C ALA A 1016 12.24 28.99 -20.55
N PRO A 1017 11.96 29.10 -19.24
CA PRO A 1017 10.60 29.20 -18.72
C PRO A 1017 9.77 30.30 -19.40
N VAL A 1018 8.55 29.96 -19.81
CA VAL A 1018 7.60 30.89 -20.43
C VAL A 1018 6.30 30.87 -19.63
N THR A 1019 5.85 32.07 -19.24
CA THR A 1019 4.52 32.23 -18.62
C THR A 1019 3.43 31.98 -19.65
N ALA A 1020 2.72 30.86 -19.52
CA ALA A 1020 1.76 30.39 -20.50
C ALA A 1020 0.42 29.99 -19.87
N THR A 1021 -0.67 30.18 -20.63
CA THR A 1021 -2.04 29.75 -20.31
C THR A 1021 -2.47 28.51 -21.13
N GLY A 1022 -1.54 27.91 -21.87
CA GLY A 1022 -1.79 26.70 -22.63
C GLY A 1022 -0.57 26.22 -23.42
N VAL A 1023 -0.57 24.94 -23.77
CA VAL A 1023 0.41 24.27 -24.64
C VAL A 1023 -0.30 23.62 -25.81
N ARG A 1024 0.32 23.66 -26.99
CA ARG A 1024 -0.15 22.97 -28.18
C ARG A 1024 1.01 22.19 -28.80
N VAL A 1025 0.79 20.89 -28.97
CA VAL A 1025 1.69 20.00 -29.70
C VAL A 1025 1.13 19.80 -31.10
N ILE A 1026 1.92 20.15 -32.12
CA ILE A 1026 1.59 19.98 -33.55
C ILE A 1026 2.41 18.81 -34.06
N MET A 1027 1.74 17.79 -34.59
CA MET A 1027 2.37 16.54 -35.02
C MET A 1027 2.05 16.24 -36.48
N ASN A 1028 3.09 15.98 -37.28
CA ASN A 1028 2.95 15.54 -38.67
C ASN A 1028 3.11 14.03 -38.75
N ALA A 1029 2.11 13.31 -39.27
CA ALA A 1029 2.13 11.86 -39.42
C ALA A 1029 2.91 11.43 -40.66
N TYR A 1030 3.38 10.18 -40.68
CA TYR A 1030 3.90 9.57 -41.91
C TYR A 1030 2.77 9.37 -42.95
N PRO A 1031 3.07 9.38 -44.26
CA PRO A 1031 2.05 9.15 -45.29
C PRO A 1031 1.28 7.83 -45.09
N ALA A 1032 -0.06 7.91 -45.11
CA ALA A 1032 -0.97 6.77 -44.93
C ALA A 1032 -0.87 6.04 -43.57
N THR A 1033 -0.37 6.70 -42.54
CA THR A 1033 -0.28 6.19 -41.14
C THR A 1033 -1.22 6.96 -40.21
N HIS A 1034 -1.17 6.66 -38.91
CA HIS A 1034 -1.95 7.33 -37.88
C HIS A 1034 -1.02 7.66 -36.71
N LEU A 1035 -1.44 8.59 -35.85
CA LEU A 1035 -0.71 9.01 -34.66
C LEU A 1035 -1.39 8.41 -33.43
N ILE A 1036 -0.60 7.89 -32.50
CA ILE A 1036 -1.05 7.46 -31.19
C ILE A 1036 -0.11 8.01 -30.13
N VAL A 1037 -0.70 8.62 -29.10
CA VAL A 1037 0.00 9.20 -27.96
C VAL A 1037 -0.51 8.51 -26.70
N SER A 1038 0.41 8.05 -25.85
CA SER A 1038 0.08 7.57 -24.50
C SER A 1038 -0.17 8.77 -23.59
N GLU A 1039 0.81 9.67 -23.48
CA GLU A 1039 0.77 10.78 -22.53
C GLU A 1039 1.45 12.05 -23.09
N VAL A 1040 0.93 13.23 -22.74
CA VAL A 1040 1.63 14.50 -22.88
C VAL A 1040 1.83 15.11 -21.49
N GLN A 1041 3.09 15.21 -21.09
CA GLN A 1041 3.49 15.80 -19.82
C GLN A 1041 3.93 17.25 -20.06
N VAL A 1042 3.46 18.19 -19.25
CA VAL A 1042 3.83 19.61 -19.30
C VAL A 1042 4.36 20.03 -17.94
N PHE A 1043 5.60 20.49 -17.91
CA PHE A 1043 6.32 20.75 -16.67
C PHE A 1043 6.55 22.23 -16.40
N GLU A 1044 6.40 22.57 -15.13
CA GLU A 1044 6.88 23.81 -14.52
C GLU A 1044 7.90 23.49 -13.42
N SER A 1045 8.80 24.43 -13.15
CA SER A 1045 9.68 24.33 -11.97
C SER A 1045 8.88 24.70 -10.72
N VAL A 1046 8.82 23.78 -9.76
CA VAL A 1046 8.25 23.99 -8.43
C VAL A 1046 9.36 23.93 -7.37
N PRO A 1047 9.26 24.71 -6.29
CA PRO A 1047 10.21 24.58 -5.18
C PRO A 1047 10.16 23.18 -4.58
N SER A 1048 11.33 22.61 -4.30
CA SER A 1048 11.44 21.48 -3.37
C SER A 1048 11.14 21.93 -1.92
N PRO A 1049 10.64 21.04 -1.04
CA PRO A 1049 10.54 21.33 0.40
C PRO A 1049 11.89 21.76 0.98
N ALA A 1050 11.89 22.69 1.95
CA ALA A 1050 13.12 23.29 2.46
C ALA A 1050 13.76 22.45 3.58
N ALA A 1051 15.08 22.33 3.55
CA ALA A 1051 15.92 21.71 4.60
C ALA A 1051 16.16 22.64 5.82
N VAL A 1052 15.19 23.47 6.18
CA VAL A 1052 15.33 24.49 7.23
C VAL A 1052 14.65 24.02 8.51
N SER A 1053 15.44 23.75 9.54
CA SER A 1053 14.98 23.34 10.87
C SER A 1053 15.22 24.41 11.95
N ASP A 1054 15.49 25.65 11.56
CA ASP A 1054 15.74 26.75 12.50
C ASP A 1054 14.45 27.30 13.12
N LEU A 1055 14.53 27.80 14.35
CA LEU A 1055 13.47 28.62 14.94
C LEU A 1055 13.55 30.06 14.43
N ALA A 1056 12.42 30.64 14.05
CA ALA A 1056 12.30 32.08 13.79
C ALA A 1056 12.11 32.87 15.08
N VAL A 1057 11.38 32.30 16.04
CA VAL A 1057 11.04 32.95 17.32
C VAL A 1057 10.95 31.89 18.43
N LEU A 1058 11.40 32.27 19.63
CA LEU A 1058 11.19 31.54 20.88
C LEU A 1058 10.52 32.48 21.89
N ARG A 1059 9.42 32.03 22.51
CA ARG A 1059 8.57 32.81 23.41
C ARG A 1059 8.37 32.14 24.76
N LEU A 1060 8.20 32.95 25.79
CA LEU A 1060 7.69 32.57 27.11
C LEU A 1060 6.41 33.37 27.38
N ASP A 1061 5.32 32.66 27.69
CA ASP A 1061 3.99 33.23 27.90
C ASP A 1061 3.55 34.21 26.78
N GLY A 1062 3.97 33.93 25.54
CA GLY A 1062 3.66 34.73 24.35
C GLY A 1062 4.58 35.92 24.09
N GLU A 1063 5.52 36.22 25.00
CA GLU A 1063 6.53 37.25 24.80
C GLU A 1063 7.84 36.64 24.30
N SER A 1064 8.44 37.24 23.27
CA SER A 1064 9.72 36.78 22.75
C SER A 1064 10.82 36.93 23.80
N ILE A 1065 11.68 35.93 23.92
CA ILE A 1065 12.79 35.99 24.88
C ILE A 1065 13.83 37.03 24.48
N GLU A 1066 14.43 37.70 25.47
CA GLU A 1066 15.52 38.63 25.23
C GLU A 1066 16.77 37.88 24.73
N GLY A 1067 17.41 38.40 23.67
CA GLY A 1067 18.65 37.83 23.13
C GLY A 1067 18.49 36.50 22.38
N PHE A 1068 17.31 36.20 21.84
CA PHE A 1068 17.09 35.06 20.95
C PHE A 1068 18.08 35.04 19.77
N ASP A 1069 18.73 33.89 19.57
CA ASP A 1069 19.62 33.62 18.45
C ASP A 1069 19.23 32.26 17.82
N PRO A 1070 18.82 32.21 16.55
CA PRO A 1070 18.42 30.96 15.90
C PRO A 1070 19.52 29.89 15.89
N ALA A 1071 20.80 30.26 16.00
CA ALA A 1071 21.91 29.31 16.05
C ALA A 1071 22.13 28.68 17.45
N ARG A 1072 21.43 29.17 18.48
CA ARG A 1072 21.61 28.72 19.87
C ARG A 1072 20.55 27.67 20.24
N THR A 1073 21.02 26.50 20.70
CA THR A 1073 20.17 25.34 21.03
C THR A 1073 19.89 25.16 22.53
N SER A 1074 20.35 26.07 23.39
CA SER A 1074 20.09 25.99 24.83
C SER A 1074 19.98 27.36 25.47
N TYR A 1075 18.90 27.57 26.23
CA TYR A 1075 18.56 28.80 26.93
C TYR A 1075 18.32 28.53 28.41
N GLU A 1076 18.68 29.50 29.24
CA GLU A 1076 18.32 29.53 30.66
C GLU A 1076 17.59 30.84 30.90
N VAL A 1077 16.39 30.75 31.49
CA VAL A 1077 15.53 31.92 31.70
C VAL A 1077 15.07 31.96 33.14
N ASP A 1078 15.30 33.11 33.79
CA ASP A 1078 14.84 33.37 35.14
C ASP A 1078 13.39 33.86 35.11
N VAL A 1079 12.51 33.23 35.88
CA VAL A 1079 11.12 33.65 36.05
C VAL A 1079 10.80 33.88 37.53
N ALA A 1080 9.96 34.86 37.80
CA ALA A 1080 9.52 35.19 39.15
C ALA A 1080 8.33 34.30 39.56
N GLY A 1081 8.33 33.86 40.82
CA GLY A 1081 7.29 33.03 41.42
C GLY A 1081 7.46 31.53 41.18
N GLY A 1082 6.47 30.75 41.59
CA GLY A 1082 6.48 29.28 41.45
C GLY A 1082 5.88 28.75 40.15
N ARG A 1083 5.20 29.58 39.35
CA ARG A 1083 4.55 29.16 38.10
C ARG A 1083 5.59 28.87 37.01
N LEU A 1084 5.36 27.81 36.24
CA LEU A 1084 6.12 27.55 35.02
C LEU A 1084 5.46 28.28 33.83
N PRO A 1085 6.24 29.00 33.00
CA PRO A 1085 5.74 29.68 31.81
C PRO A 1085 5.39 28.66 30.72
N VAL A 1086 4.51 29.05 29.82
CA VAL A 1086 4.29 28.32 28.56
C VAL A 1086 5.40 28.70 27.59
N VAL A 1087 6.16 27.72 27.13
CA VAL A 1087 7.20 27.91 26.11
C VAL A 1087 6.59 27.67 24.74
N ASP A 1088 6.90 28.53 23.78
CA ASP A 1088 6.42 28.41 22.39
C ASP A 1088 7.57 28.70 21.41
N GLY A 1089 7.60 27.98 20.30
CA GLY A 1089 8.63 28.09 19.28
C GLY A 1089 8.00 28.04 17.90
N ILE A 1090 8.37 28.99 17.04
CA ILE A 1090 7.87 29.04 15.66
C ILE A 1090 9.07 28.86 14.73
N ALA A 1091 8.98 27.90 13.81
CA ALA A 1091 10.03 27.64 12.84
C ALA A 1091 10.17 28.76 11.80
N VAL A 1092 11.34 28.85 11.18
CA VAL A 1092 11.59 29.71 10.03
C VAL A 1092 10.77 29.26 8.83
N ASP A 1093 10.66 27.96 8.61
CA ASP A 1093 9.75 27.39 7.64
C ASP A 1093 8.43 27.01 8.31
N SER A 1094 7.33 27.64 7.91
CA SER A 1094 5.99 27.29 8.37
C SER A 1094 5.54 25.88 7.94
N ALA A 1095 6.21 25.26 6.96
CA ALA A 1095 6.03 23.86 6.60
C ALA A 1095 6.88 22.89 7.44
N ALA A 1096 7.79 23.38 8.29
CA ALA A 1096 8.54 22.56 9.23
C ALA A 1096 7.64 22.11 10.39
N THR A 1097 7.89 20.91 10.91
CA THR A 1097 7.17 20.40 12.07
C THR A 1097 7.85 20.90 13.35
N VAL A 1098 7.09 21.60 14.21
CA VAL A 1098 7.58 22.06 15.52
C VAL A 1098 6.86 21.32 16.63
N ARG A 1099 7.62 20.71 17.53
CA ARG A 1099 7.11 20.03 18.72
C ARG A 1099 7.64 20.73 19.96
N VAL A 1100 6.76 21.10 20.88
CA VAL A 1100 7.15 21.72 22.15
C VAL A 1100 6.73 20.83 23.32
N THR A 1101 7.71 20.30 24.04
CA THR A 1101 7.50 19.71 25.36
C THR A 1101 7.58 20.81 26.41
N GLN A 1102 6.47 21.08 27.09
CA GLN A 1102 6.39 22.13 28.11
C GLN A 1102 7.25 21.80 29.34
N PRO A 1103 7.76 22.82 30.07
CA PRO A 1103 8.50 22.59 31.30
C PRO A 1103 7.55 22.11 32.39
N THR A 1104 7.99 21.11 33.16
CA THR A 1104 7.25 20.59 34.32
C THR A 1104 8.16 20.51 35.54
N THR A 1105 7.60 20.43 36.75
CA THR A 1105 8.42 20.17 37.93
C THR A 1105 9.11 18.80 37.85
N ALA A 1106 8.48 17.81 37.21
CA ALA A 1106 8.99 16.46 37.05
C ALA A 1106 10.21 16.38 36.11
N ASN A 1107 10.27 17.20 35.06
CA ASN A 1107 11.41 17.27 34.15
C ASN A 1107 12.45 18.35 34.53
N GLY A 1108 12.40 18.85 35.77
CA GLY A 1108 13.35 19.84 36.29
C GLY A 1108 13.15 21.26 35.75
N GLY A 1109 11.97 21.58 35.22
CA GLY A 1109 11.66 22.90 34.65
C GLY A 1109 12.24 23.10 33.26
N VAL A 1110 12.51 22.02 32.51
CA VAL A 1110 13.11 22.09 31.18
C VAL A 1110 12.04 21.90 30.12
N ALA A 1111 11.95 22.86 29.20
CA ALA A 1111 11.18 22.73 27.97
C ALA A 1111 12.10 22.30 26.82
N THR A 1112 11.56 21.54 25.87
CA THR A 1112 12.30 21.12 24.67
C THR A 1112 11.48 21.45 23.43
N ILE A 1113 12.06 22.16 22.48
CA ILE A 1113 11.49 22.43 21.16
C ILE A 1113 12.27 21.63 20.12
N ALA A 1114 11.63 20.66 19.47
CA ALA A 1114 12.20 19.95 18.34
C ALA A 1114 11.59 20.49 17.03
N VAL A 1115 12.43 20.91 16.11
CA VAL A 1115 12.04 21.38 14.78
C VAL A 1115 12.60 20.41 13.75
N THR A 1116 11.74 19.83 12.93
CA THR A 1116 12.11 18.99 11.78
C THR A 1116 11.78 19.74 10.50
N SER A 1117 12.74 19.86 9.59
CA SER A 1117 12.57 20.57 8.32
C SER A 1117 11.45 19.98 7.45
N ALA A 1118 10.90 20.77 6.53
CA ALA A 1118 9.78 20.35 5.68
C ALA A 1118 10.12 19.19 4.73
N ASP A 1119 11.40 19.02 4.38
CA ASP A 1119 11.90 17.87 3.62
C ASP A 1119 12.29 16.66 4.50
N GLY A 1120 12.21 16.80 5.83
CA GLY A 1120 12.61 15.78 6.81
C GLY A 1120 14.13 15.56 6.95
N SER A 1121 14.98 16.25 6.18
CA SER A 1121 16.42 15.98 6.13
C SER A 1121 17.21 16.57 7.30
N ALA A 1122 16.66 17.57 7.99
CA ALA A 1122 17.27 18.26 9.11
C ALA A 1122 16.38 18.29 10.34
N ARG A 1123 16.98 18.15 11.52
CA ARG A 1123 16.30 18.27 12.81
C ARG A 1123 17.16 19.05 13.80
N THR A 1124 16.58 20.08 14.40
CA THR A 1124 17.20 20.89 15.46
C THR A 1124 16.41 20.73 16.74
N GLU A 1125 17.11 20.56 17.86
CA GLU A 1125 16.49 20.53 19.20
C GLU A 1125 16.99 21.71 20.03
N VAL A 1126 16.07 22.46 20.62
CA VAL A 1126 16.33 23.63 21.46
C VAL A 1126 15.80 23.36 22.86
N THR A 1127 16.62 23.55 23.88
CA THR A 1127 16.24 23.39 25.29
C THR A 1127 16.08 24.74 25.98
N VAL A 1128 15.08 24.88 26.83
CA VAL A 1128 14.85 26.08 27.66
C VAL A 1128 14.70 25.65 29.11
N THR A 1129 15.71 25.96 29.91
CA THR A 1129 15.70 25.68 31.35
C THR A 1129 15.11 26.87 32.10
N ILE A 1130 14.00 26.64 32.80
CA ILE A 1130 13.31 27.66 33.58
C ILE A 1130 13.83 27.66 35.01
N ARG A 1131 14.49 28.74 35.41
CA ARG A 1131 14.90 28.98 36.80
C ARG A 1131 13.87 29.86 37.48
N ARG A 1132 13.12 29.27 38.39
CA ARG A 1132 12.08 29.97 39.15
C ARG A 1132 12.69 30.63 40.38
N HIS A 1133 12.34 31.87 40.67
CA HIS A 1133 12.80 32.62 41.85
C HIS A 1133 11.62 33.00 42.72
N ALA A 1134 11.68 32.70 44.02
CA ALA A 1134 10.62 33.09 44.93
C ALA A 1134 10.49 34.63 44.98
N VAL A 1135 9.29 35.12 45.23
CA VAL A 1135 9.01 36.56 45.35
C VAL A 1135 8.49 36.85 46.74
N ILE A 1136 8.99 37.93 47.34
CA ILE A 1136 8.48 38.50 48.59
C ILE A 1136 8.14 39.95 48.31
N ASP A 1137 6.86 40.29 48.31
CA ASP A 1137 6.37 41.65 48.05
C ASP A 1137 5.64 42.24 49.26
N GLY A 1138 5.70 43.56 49.40
CA GLY A 1138 4.98 44.30 50.44
C GLY A 1138 5.41 44.01 51.89
N LEU A 1139 6.66 43.55 52.12
CA LEU A 1139 7.15 43.26 53.47
C LEU A 1139 7.15 44.51 54.36
N ALA A 1140 6.24 44.55 55.34
CA ALA A 1140 6.10 45.67 56.25
C ALA A 1140 5.70 45.25 57.67
N LEU A 1141 6.07 46.07 58.66
CA LEU A 1141 5.58 45.94 60.03
C LEU A 1141 4.14 46.47 60.11
N VAL A 1142 3.25 45.72 60.76
CA VAL A 1142 1.79 46.00 60.79
C VAL A 1142 1.46 47.30 61.56
N ALA A 1143 2.36 47.75 62.45
CA ALA A 1143 2.24 49.03 63.15
C ALA A 1143 3.62 49.54 63.61
N ARG A 1144 3.67 50.68 64.30
CA ARG A 1144 4.90 51.16 64.96
C ARG A 1144 5.25 50.28 66.18
N PRO A 1145 6.50 49.78 66.32
CA PRO A 1145 6.88 48.88 67.42
C PRO A 1145 6.76 49.53 68.79
N ARG A 1146 6.11 48.85 69.73
CA ARG A 1146 5.95 49.31 71.12
C ARG A 1146 6.42 48.24 72.08
N VAL A 1147 7.14 48.65 73.13
CA VAL A 1147 7.49 47.73 74.24
C VAL A 1147 6.24 47.04 74.76
N GLY A 1148 6.27 45.72 74.92
CA GLY A 1148 5.19 44.92 75.51
C GLY A 1148 4.00 44.63 74.58
N THR A 1149 3.97 45.19 73.36
CA THR A 1149 2.95 44.87 72.35
C THR A 1149 3.57 43.97 71.28
N PRO A 1150 2.95 42.82 70.94
CA PRO A 1150 3.41 41.99 69.83
C PRO A 1150 3.43 42.78 68.52
N MET A 1151 4.58 42.86 67.88
CA MET A 1151 4.74 43.37 66.53
C MET A 1151 4.73 42.22 65.55
N SER A 1152 3.92 42.30 64.50
CA SER A 1152 3.89 41.32 63.40
C SER A 1152 4.33 41.98 62.10
N ALA A 1153 4.74 41.17 61.14
CA ALA A 1153 4.99 41.61 59.78
C ALA A 1153 4.08 40.89 58.77
N THR A 1154 3.77 41.57 57.69
CA THR A 1154 2.98 41.07 56.57
C THR A 1154 3.81 41.15 55.30
N ALA A 1155 3.71 40.13 54.46
CA ALA A 1155 4.24 40.09 53.10
C ALA A 1155 3.34 39.18 52.25
N THR A 1156 3.28 39.43 50.96
CA THR A 1156 2.73 38.50 49.97
C THR A 1156 3.89 37.70 49.38
N ILE A 1157 3.72 36.39 49.23
CA ILE A 1157 4.77 35.51 48.73
C ILE A 1157 4.27 34.72 47.51
N ASP A 1158 5.18 34.42 46.60
CA ASP A 1158 4.97 33.52 45.46
C ASP A 1158 6.19 32.58 45.34
N PRO A 1159 6.01 31.25 45.38
CA PRO A 1159 4.74 30.53 45.48
C PRO A 1159 4.06 30.70 46.85
N GLY A 1160 2.73 30.70 46.85
CA GLY A 1160 1.91 30.97 48.03
C GLY A 1160 2.01 29.92 49.14
N ASP A 1161 2.56 28.74 48.82
CA ASP A 1161 2.82 27.62 49.72
C ASP A 1161 4.30 27.46 50.11
N GLY A 1162 5.16 28.43 49.75
CA GLY A 1162 6.57 28.42 50.11
C GLY A 1162 6.83 28.40 51.63
N GLU A 1163 7.89 27.71 52.05
CA GLU A 1163 8.33 27.71 53.44
C GLU A 1163 8.87 29.08 53.84
N ILE A 1164 8.31 29.67 54.90
CA ILE A 1164 8.68 31.01 55.38
C ILE A 1164 9.51 30.91 56.66
N SER A 1165 10.66 31.57 56.67
CA SER A 1165 11.46 31.77 57.89
C SER A 1165 11.60 33.26 58.21
N TRP A 1166 11.53 33.59 59.50
CA TRP A 1166 11.63 34.95 60.01
C TRP A 1166 12.88 35.12 60.86
N GLN A 1167 13.48 36.30 60.83
CA GLN A 1167 14.52 36.69 61.77
C GLN A 1167 14.37 38.17 62.13
N TRP A 1168 14.14 38.48 63.41
CA TRP A 1168 14.05 39.86 63.88
C TRP A 1168 15.42 40.45 64.19
N PHE A 1169 15.59 41.74 63.92
CA PHE A 1169 16.83 42.48 64.12
C PHE A 1169 16.59 43.72 64.97
N LEU A 1170 17.59 44.07 65.76
CA LEU A 1170 17.58 45.22 66.65
C LEU A 1170 18.84 46.05 66.40
N ASN A 1171 18.68 47.27 65.88
CA ASN A 1171 19.77 48.10 65.36
C ASN A 1171 20.65 47.36 64.33
N GLY A 1172 20.05 46.50 63.52
CA GLY A 1172 20.77 45.69 62.52
C GLY A 1172 21.42 44.40 63.04
N GLU A 1173 21.34 44.12 64.35
CA GLU A 1173 21.85 42.87 64.94
C GLU A 1173 20.73 41.85 65.16
N PRO A 1174 20.92 40.56 64.79
CA PRO A 1174 19.88 39.55 64.92
C PRO A 1174 19.55 39.27 66.40
N ILE A 1175 18.25 39.25 66.71
CA ILE A 1175 17.76 38.89 68.03
C ILE A 1175 17.72 37.36 68.14
N ALA A 1176 18.58 36.80 68.98
CA ALA A 1176 18.69 35.36 69.15
C ALA A 1176 17.33 34.72 69.53
N GLY A 1177 16.90 33.72 68.74
CA GLY A 1177 15.65 32.99 68.96
C GLY A 1177 14.36 33.71 68.51
N ALA A 1178 14.45 34.94 67.98
CA ALA A 1178 13.30 35.66 67.46
C ALA A 1178 13.03 35.27 65.99
N THR A 1179 12.46 34.08 65.80
CA THR A 1179 12.20 33.49 64.47
C THR A 1179 10.71 33.28 64.16
N ALA A 1180 9.82 33.76 65.03
CA ALA A 1180 8.38 33.74 64.79
C ALA A 1180 7.95 34.95 63.94
N GLN A 1181 6.79 34.84 63.28
CA GLN A 1181 6.17 35.94 62.52
C GLN A 1181 5.88 37.18 63.38
N ALA A 1182 5.79 37.01 64.71
CA ALA A 1182 5.63 38.10 65.66
C ALA A 1182 6.76 38.15 66.68
N TYR A 1183 7.20 39.36 67.03
CA TYR A 1183 8.15 39.63 68.11
C TYR A 1183 7.57 40.68 69.05
N THR A 1184 7.69 40.45 70.36
CA THR A 1184 7.26 41.43 71.38
C THR A 1184 8.50 42.16 71.91
N PRO A 1185 8.69 43.45 71.58
CA PRO A 1185 9.83 44.22 72.09
C PRO A 1185 9.82 44.29 73.62
N GLN A 1186 10.98 44.04 74.22
CA GLN A 1186 11.17 44.07 75.66
C GLN A 1186 11.54 45.47 76.16
N THR A 1187 11.52 45.70 77.47
CA THR A 1187 11.77 47.02 78.06
C THR A 1187 13.15 47.59 77.71
N ASN A 1188 14.15 46.73 77.55
CA ASN A 1188 15.51 47.06 77.11
C ASN A 1188 15.63 47.38 75.60
N ASP A 1189 14.57 47.22 74.82
CA ASP A 1189 14.57 47.49 73.38
C ASP A 1189 14.05 48.89 73.03
N ALA A 1190 13.48 49.60 74.01
CA ALA A 1190 12.98 50.96 73.84
C ALA A 1190 14.05 51.90 73.24
N GLY A 1191 13.67 52.63 72.20
CA GLY A 1191 14.54 53.60 71.51
C GLY A 1191 15.46 52.99 70.45
N LYS A 1192 15.59 51.67 70.35
CA LYS A 1192 16.31 50.96 69.28
C LYS A 1192 15.43 50.80 68.02
N GLN A 1193 16.04 50.51 66.88
CA GLN A 1193 15.35 50.22 65.63
C GLN A 1193 15.07 48.72 65.50
N LEU A 1194 13.83 48.37 65.16
CA LEU A 1194 13.39 47.00 64.91
C LEU A 1194 13.14 46.82 63.41
N SER A 1195 13.76 45.80 62.81
CA SER A 1195 13.43 45.31 61.46
C SER A 1195 13.22 43.79 61.52
N VAL A 1196 12.64 43.23 60.47
CA VAL A 1196 12.52 41.78 60.30
C VAL A 1196 12.96 41.38 58.90
N ARG A 1197 13.69 40.27 58.81
CA ARG A 1197 14.03 39.60 57.56
C ARG A 1197 13.14 38.40 57.37
N VAL A 1198 12.68 38.22 56.14
CA VAL A 1198 11.90 37.06 55.70
C VAL A 1198 12.68 36.36 54.62
N THR A 1199 12.79 35.05 54.72
CA THR A 1199 13.29 34.19 53.65
C THR A 1199 12.20 33.19 53.27
N VAL A 1200 11.94 33.08 51.97
CA VAL A 1200 10.98 32.13 51.39
C VAL A 1200 11.74 31.13 50.54
N SER A 1201 11.46 29.84 50.74
CA SER A 1201 12.01 28.74 49.95
C SER A 1201 10.91 27.77 49.51
N ALA A 1202 11.01 27.24 48.29
CA ALA A 1202 10.11 26.20 47.79
C ALA A 1202 10.88 25.19 46.93
N GLU A 1203 10.36 23.96 46.81
CA GLU A 1203 11.01 22.92 46.04
C GLU A 1203 11.10 23.29 44.55
N GLY A 1204 12.31 23.23 43.98
CA GLY A 1204 12.56 23.61 42.59
C GLY A 1204 12.41 25.11 42.29
N VAL A 1205 12.44 25.98 43.31
CA VAL A 1205 12.41 27.44 43.21
C VAL A 1205 13.55 28.03 44.04
N GLU A 1206 14.35 28.93 43.45
CA GLU A 1206 15.43 29.62 44.15
C GLU A 1206 14.87 30.51 45.27
N PRO A 1207 15.43 30.44 46.50
CA PRO A 1207 14.88 31.14 47.64
C PRO A 1207 15.13 32.64 47.57
N ALA A 1208 14.16 33.42 48.03
CA ALA A 1208 14.26 34.87 48.12
C ALA A 1208 14.34 35.35 49.56
N THR A 1209 14.94 36.51 49.77
CA THR A 1209 15.05 37.15 51.08
C THR A 1209 14.77 38.63 50.99
N ALA A 1210 13.93 39.16 51.89
CA ALA A 1210 13.61 40.58 52.00
C ALA A 1210 13.73 41.04 53.46
N GLU A 1211 14.06 42.32 53.69
CA GLU A 1211 14.10 42.92 55.02
C GLU A 1211 13.21 44.16 55.07
N SER A 1212 12.42 44.30 56.15
CA SER A 1212 11.53 45.45 56.34
C SER A 1212 12.31 46.72 56.67
N ASP A 1213 11.72 47.90 56.40
CA ASP A 1213 12.22 49.16 56.94
C ASP A 1213 12.33 49.11 58.48
N ALA A 1214 13.43 49.63 59.02
CA ALA A 1214 13.67 49.62 60.45
C ALA A 1214 12.88 50.74 61.17
N GLN A 1215 12.07 50.36 62.16
CA GLN A 1215 11.24 51.31 62.91
C GLN A 1215 11.66 51.44 64.37
N ARG A 1216 11.65 52.66 64.91
CA ARG A 1216 12.01 52.91 66.31
C ARG A 1216 10.96 52.33 67.25
N ILE A 1217 11.40 51.55 68.24
CA ILE A 1217 10.55 51.02 69.31
C ILE A 1217 10.21 52.14 70.31
N VAL A 1218 8.92 52.42 70.51
CA VAL A 1218 8.44 53.40 71.50
C VAL A 1218 8.09 52.72 72.83
N SER A 1219 8.10 53.49 73.93
CA SER A 1219 7.75 52.97 75.26
C SER A 1219 6.26 52.65 75.37
N LEU A 1220 5.91 51.70 76.26
CA LEU A 1220 4.54 51.22 76.50
C LEU A 1220 3.53 52.33 76.87
N HIS A 1221 4.01 53.53 77.29
CA HIS A 1221 3.19 54.68 77.70
C HIS A 1221 3.36 55.93 76.81
N SER A 1222 4.05 55.84 75.67
CA SER A 1222 4.21 56.98 74.76
C SER A 1222 2.86 57.42 74.17
N ARG A 1223 2.48 58.69 74.39
CA ARG A 1223 1.23 59.30 73.91
C ARG A 1223 1.32 59.98 72.55
N GLU A 1224 2.50 60.10 71.96
CA GLU A 1224 2.63 60.62 70.60
C GLU A 1224 2.85 59.49 69.59
N PRO A 1225 2.25 59.61 68.37
CA PRO A 1225 2.35 58.63 67.30
C PRO A 1225 3.78 58.25 66.98
#